data_AF-A0A177TPZ5-F1
#
_entry.id   AF-A0A177TPZ5-F1
#
_cell.length_a   1.000
_cell.length_b   1.000
_cell.length_c   1.000
_cell.angle_alpha   90.00
_cell.angle_beta   90.00
_cell.angle_gamma   90.00
#
_symmetry.space_group_name_H-M   'P 1'
#
loop_
_entity.id
_entity.type
_entity.pdbx_description
1 polymer ?
#
loop_
_entity_poly.entity_id
_entity_poly.type
_entity_poly.pdbx_seq_one_letter_code
_entity_poly.pdbx_strand_id
1 'polypeptide(L)'
;MSHRRSTLGQPDSGGPSSGSNIPIPASAQKASSSAAAHGPPVSSQHSVLRASRASLAPSRSQGGPLSSQGAGERSMIGGSAAAGGGLGSSVGPGGGARGGAGGGGPGSSMRMYSEEALTTPRAGTSARGGGLGSSHMRQSTASGRQSLAIQSTPNQQRIFGRQSIAPFSFRAEAPAMKDPRPLRNAAFRAQMEAYIKEYVEGTGFRMPGWSYKTIHEPTQSAFVNMFKHIYLNCFDPNHVFGAEGKKFEEEVIMLMKENKYPFVDDLSKTRLTSAGSQQNWPICLGMLDWMIRLGTYAAEIGCGPLERDDPEDNDLFYRYLWRCYTKFWQGEDTFPEEYDELRSIYDQKLEANRAEDLALDKRLAELDAELAELEGESPVQYELRQAEVLQSDMAKFSKYNEEVLKPRLAKTNKQVEKLRQEQTDMAVQRVEKEKERDHLQSQVDAQEMSAEEYGRLTGEREHINKQLTETARSADTITRTNWALELDLQKRQAAVEVLITKFNDIGERVKFLPLTMRGGSSSAAAAADAGENEELDKLELVPGNEDTLLPKGLDIKRDIKPAIHGLRHATHAAFTSVENAKVGLGEQEENLLERLSTLRTDIRAEEARLSALKDQIDELTANSSVEMDMLAQDYARKERQLGAVESAGRLALQEANMTNEAMQDELETARAAIEENKQKMLSDVANAIAELDRLQQRTHEGIERIEEAVLAMDD
;
A
#
# COMPACT_ATOMS: atom_id res chain seq x y z
N MET A 1 -68.41 -32.18 -45.91
CA MET A 1 -69.05 -32.84 -44.74
C MET A 1 -69.35 -31.76 -43.70
N SER A 2 -70.47 -31.87 -42.95
CA SER A 2 -70.92 -31.12 -41.75
C SER A 2 -70.39 -29.69 -41.46
N HIS A 3 -71.24 -28.64 -41.35
CA HIS A 3 -72.11 -28.30 -40.18
C HIS A 3 -71.31 -27.97 -38.89
N ARG A 4 -71.61 -26.94 -38.06
CA ARG A 4 -72.74 -25.98 -37.95
C ARG A 4 -72.38 -24.80 -36.98
N ARG A 5 -73.13 -23.68 -37.07
CA ARG A 5 -73.72 -22.75 -36.03
C ARG A 5 -73.23 -22.75 -34.54
N SER A 6 -73.56 -21.79 -33.66
CA SER A 6 -73.98 -20.35 -33.66
C SER A 6 -74.48 -19.95 -32.22
N THR A 7 -74.78 -18.65 -32.01
CA THR A 7 -75.76 -18.02 -31.05
C THR A 7 -75.63 -18.03 -29.51
N LEU A 8 -75.75 -16.81 -28.92
CA LEU A 8 -76.52 -16.33 -27.71
C LEU A 8 -76.43 -17.06 -26.34
N GLY A 9 -76.78 -16.47 -25.18
CA GLY A 9 -77.19 -15.09 -24.84
C GLY A 9 -78.35 -14.98 -23.82
N GLN A 10 -78.17 -14.20 -22.74
CA GLN A 10 -79.18 -13.69 -21.75
C GLN A 10 -79.90 -14.72 -20.84
N PRO A 11 -80.48 -14.30 -19.67
CA PRO A 11 -81.78 -13.61 -19.62
C PRO A 11 -81.86 -12.39 -18.66
N ASP A 12 -83.08 -11.91 -18.40
CA ASP A 12 -83.46 -10.53 -18.04
C ASP A 12 -84.47 -10.46 -16.85
N SER A 13 -84.81 -9.23 -16.43
CA SER A 13 -86.07 -8.77 -15.79
C SER A 13 -86.28 -8.80 -14.26
N GLY A 14 -86.86 -7.70 -13.72
CA GLY A 14 -87.59 -7.69 -12.44
C GLY A 14 -87.51 -6.42 -11.56
N GLY A 15 -88.53 -5.55 -11.62
CA GLY A 15 -88.91 -4.58 -10.55
C GLY A 15 -90.45 -4.62 -10.37
N PRO A 16 -91.16 -3.60 -9.82
CA PRO A 16 -90.85 -2.62 -8.77
C PRO A 16 -92.02 -2.45 -7.73
N SER A 17 -91.87 -1.64 -6.66
CA SER A 17 -92.92 -0.89 -5.90
C SER A 17 -92.28 -0.15 -4.70
N SER A 18 -92.50 1.14 -4.38
CA SER A 18 -93.70 1.98 -4.18
C SER A 18 -94.22 1.96 -2.72
N GLY A 19 -94.13 3.10 -2.00
CA GLY A 19 -94.62 3.28 -0.62
C GLY A 19 -94.18 4.60 0.04
N SER A 20 -95.08 5.29 0.75
CA SER A 20 -94.94 6.70 1.20
C SER A 20 -95.16 6.91 2.72
N ASN A 21 -94.85 8.13 3.19
CA ASN A 21 -95.36 8.84 4.41
C ASN A 21 -94.75 8.64 5.83
N ILE A 22 -94.93 9.72 6.62
CA ILE A 22 -94.40 10.12 7.96
C ILE A 22 -95.63 10.26 8.93
N PRO A 23 -95.65 9.86 10.24
CA PRO A 23 -94.93 10.56 11.35
C PRO A 23 -94.50 9.78 12.65
N ILE A 24 -93.58 10.39 13.45
CA ILE A 24 -93.61 10.85 14.89
C ILE A 24 -94.44 10.03 15.97
N PRO A 25 -94.28 10.10 17.34
CA PRO A 25 -93.16 10.29 18.32
C PRO A 25 -93.07 9.21 19.46
N ALA A 26 -92.16 9.35 20.47
CA ALA A 26 -92.51 9.56 21.92
C ALA A 26 -91.56 8.96 23.02
N SER A 27 -90.73 9.84 23.63
CA SER A 27 -90.42 10.01 25.07
C SER A 27 -90.44 8.88 26.14
N ALA A 28 -89.42 8.87 27.02
CA ALA A 28 -89.59 8.74 28.49
C ALA A 28 -88.37 9.18 29.34
N GLN A 29 -88.54 10.23 30.18
CA GLN A 29 -88.09 10.44 31.60
C GLN A 29 -86.61 10.16 32.03
N LYS A 30 -85.98 10.83 33.01
CA LYS A 30 -86.34 11.90 34.00
C LYS A 30 -85.05 12.51 34.61
N ALA A 31 -85.13 13.77 35.07
CA ALA A 31 -84.47 14.48 36.21
C ALA A 31 -83.16 13.95 36.89
N SER A 32 -82.29 14.73 37.57
CA SER A 32 -82.47 16.01 38.29
C SER A 32 -81.13 16.75 38.57
N SER A 33 -81.18 18.09 38.70
CA SER A 33 -80.54 18.95 39.74
C SER A 33 -79.04 18.81 40.14
N SER A 34 -78.28 19.88 39.84
CA SER A 34 -77.45 20.73 40.74
C SER A 34 -76.67 20.11 41.92
N ALA A 35 -75.34 20.24 42.04
CA ALA A 35 -74.47 21.43 42.11
C ALA A 35 -74.30 22.06 43.52
N ALA A 36 -73.02 22.24 43.90
CA ALA A 36 -72.42 23.09 44.96
C ALA A 36 -72.68 22.78 46.45
N ALA A 37 -71.59 22.66 47.24
CA ALA A 37 -71.21 23.68 48.25
C ALA A 37 -69.87 23.40 48.98
N HIS A 38 -69.05 24.45 49.11
CA HIS A 38 -68.25 24.89 50.28
C HIS A 38 -67.55 23.89 51.25
N GLY A 39 -66.23 24.12 51.44
CA GLY A 39 -65.65 24.36 52.78
C GLY A 39 -64.85 23.24 53.48
N PRO A 40 -63.66 23.52 54.06
CA PRO A 40 -62.92 22.65 55.00
C PRO A 40 -63.27 23.01 56.49
N PRO A 41 -62.55 22.64 57.59
CA PRO A 41 -61.31 21.83 57.77
C PRO A 41 -61.28 20.89 59.05
N VAL A 42 -60.08 20.40 59.44
CA VAL A 42 -59.59 20.00 60.81
C VAL A 42 -60.12 18.73 61.54
N SER A 43 -59.16 17.91 62.03
CA SER A 43 -59.13 17.17 63.33
C SER A 43 -57.73 16.52 63.49
N SER A 44 -56.83 16.96 64.40
CA SER A 44 -56.63 16.52 65.81
C SER A 44 -55.94 15.13 65.97
N GLN A 45 -55.03 14.82 66.92
CA GLN A 45 -54.50 15.53 68.11
C GLN A 45 -53.25 14.80 68.72
N HIS A 46 -52.38 15.52 69.48
CA HIS A 46 -51.29 15.04 70.41
C HIS A 46 -50.13 14.15 69.84
N SER A 47 -48.87 14.14 70.32
CA SER A 47 -48.26 14.51 71.62
C SER A 47 -46.78 15.02 71.51
N VAL A 48 -46.53 16.25 72.00
CA VAL A 48 -45.52 16.75 72.99
C VAL A 48 -44.31 15.85 73.41
N LEU A 49 -43.08 16.32 73.76
CA LEU A 49 -42.55 17.58 74.38
C LEU A 49 -41.01 17.84 74.14
N ARG A 50 -40.58 19.13 74.25
CA ARG A 50 -39.22 19.69 74.60
C ARG A 50 -38.01 19.49 73.62
N ALA A 51 -37.31 20.53 73.13
CA ALA A 51 -36.54 21.65 73.76
C ALA A 51 -35.07 21.25 74.11
N SER A 52 -33.99 22.04 73.94
CA SER A 52 -33.74 23.39 73.37
C SER A 52 -32.21 23.67 73.30
N ARG A 53 -31.80 24.78 72.64
CA ARG A 53 -30.45 25.43 72.65
C ARG A 53 -29.34 24.71 71.86
N ALA A 54 -28.49 25.34 71.04
CA ALA A 54 -27.83 26.67 70.98
C ALA A 54 -26.42 26.72 71.60
N SER A 55 -25.45 27.06 70.74
CA SER A 55 -24.10 27.60 70.99
C SER A 55 -23.09 26.75 71.77
N LEU A 56 -21.90 26.52 71.17
CA LEU A 56 -20.56 26.73 71.77
C LEU A 56 -19.43 26.26 70.81
N ALA A 57 -18.48 27.15 70.53
CA ALA A 57 -17.08 26.81 70.25
C ALA A 57 -16.33 26.78 71.62
N PRO A 58 -15.11 26.21 71.81
CA PRO A 58 -13.89 26.59 71.06
C PRO A 58 -12.74 25.54 70.93
N SER A 59 -11.62 25.94 70.29
CA SER A 59 -10.21 25.54 70.61
C SER A 59 -9.73 24.10 70.25
N ARG A 60 -8.45 23.78 69.91
CA ARG A 60 -7.23 24.45 69.35
C ARG A 60 -6.05 23.44 69.41
N SER A 61 -5.31 23.15 68.31
CA SER A 61 -3.84 22.83 68.36
C SER A 61 -3.20 22.40 67.01
N GLN A 62 -2.08 23.06 66.65
CA GLN A 62 -0.94 22.62 65.78
C GLN A 62 -1.21 22.09 64.35
N GLY A 63 -0.41 22.37 63.30
CA GLY A 63 0.81 23.18 63.14
C GLY A 63 1.09 23.45 61.64
N GLY A 64 1.98 24.40 61.29
CA GLY A 64 2.23 24.89 59.92
C GLY A 64 3.22 24.05 59.07
N PRO A 65 3.88 24.58 57.99
CA PRO A 65 4.20 26.02 57.77
C PRO A 65 4.15 26.60 56.31
N LEU A 66 4.20 27.95 56.21
CA LEU A 66 4.80 28.83 55.16
C LEU A 66 4.28 28.78 53.68
N SER A 67 4.20 29.87 52.87
CA SER A 67 4.68 31.27 52.98
C SER A 67 3.87 32.29 52.09
N SER A 68 3.84 33.59 52.48
CA SER A 68 3.77 34.87 51.68
C SER A 68 2.94 35.00 50.38
N GLN A 69 2.23 36.09 50.02
CA GLN A 69 2.02 37.50 50.46
C GLN A 69 0.64 37.93 49.88
N GLY A 70 -0.24 38.75 50.49
CA GLY A 70 -0.16 40.21 50.75
C GLY A 70 -0.54 41.02 49.48
N ALA A 71 -1.48 41.98 49.42
CA ALA A 71 -2.46 42.57 50.35
C ALA A 71 -3.73 43.03 49.54
N GLY A 72 -4.91 43.31 50.12
CA GLY A 72 -5.32 44.62 50.68
C GLY A 72 -5.79 45.61 49.57
N GLU A 73 -6.92 46.32 49.62
CA GLU A 73 -7.89 46.61 50.70
C GLU A 73 -9.26 47.08 50.13
N ARG A 74 -10.34 46.88 50.92
CA ARG A 74 -11.54 47.76 51.15
C ARG A 74 -12.44 48.26 49.98
N SER A 75 -13.67 48.74 50.19
CA SER A 75 -14.78 48.37 51.11
C SER A 75 -15.92 49.42 51.03
N MET A 76 -17.09 49.01 50.53
CA MET A 76 -18.45 49.46 50.93
C MET A 76 -18.98 50.89 50.62
N ILE A 77 -20.33 50.96 50.74
CA ILE A 77 -21.25 52.11 50.85
C ILE A 77 -21.61 52.77 49.49
N GLY A 78 -22.88 52.92 49.11
CA GLY A 78 -24.16 52.57 49.75
C GLY A 78 -25.36 52.93 48.85
N GLY A 79 -26.61 52.62 49.27
CA GLY A 79 -27.84 52.91 48.50
C GLY A 79 -28.15 54.42 48.36
N SER A 80 -29.27 54.86 47.76
CA SER A 80 -30.51 54.17 47.32
C SER A 80 -31.35 55.13 46.46
N ALA A 81 -32.28 54.58 45.64
CA ALA A 81 -33.52 55.24 45.14
C ALA A 81 -33.36 56.52 44.24
N ALA A 82 -34.33 56.92 43.39
CA ALA A 82 -35.43 56.24 42.71
C ALA A 82 -35.99 57.15 41.57
N ALA A 83 -36.69 56.53 40.60
CA ALA A 83 -37.81 57.05 39.80
C ALA A 83 -37.70 58.35 38.95
N GLY A 84 -38.05 58.21 37.65
CA GLY A 84 -38.59 59.28 36.76
C GLY A 84 -37.57 60.27 36.19
N GLY A 85 -37.58 60.69 34.92
CA GLY A 85 -38.54 60.47 33.84
C GLY A 85 -39.05 61.82 33.28
N GLY A 86 -38.71 62.18 32.03
CA GLY A 86 -39.28 63.38 31.38
C GLY A 86 -38.35 64.17 30.45
N LEU A 87 -38.42 63.86 29.16
CA LEU A 87 -38.45 64.74 27.98
C LEU A 87 -38.05 66.24 28.12
N GLY A 88 -37.16 66.73 27.25
CA GLY A 88 -36.94 68.15 26.98
C GLY A 88 -35.96 68.43 25.83
N SER A 89 -36.35 69.20 24.83
CA SER A 89 -35.56 69.54 23.62
C SER A 89 -34.97 70.96 23.72
N SER A 90 -33.77 71.21 23.17
CA SER A 90 -33.52 72.24 22.12
C SER A 90 -32.05 72.66 21.95
N VAL A 91 -31.63 72.82 20.67
CA VAL A 91 -30.63 73.80 20.13
C VAL A 91 -29.14 73.65 20.51
N GLY A 92 -28.28 73.56 19.47
CA GLY A 92 -26.79 73.67 19.54
C GLY A 92 -26.29 75.12 19.35
N PRO A 93 -25.05 75.42 18.87
CA PRO A 93 -24.08 74.54 18.19
C PRO A 93 -22.63 74.59 18.75
N GLY A 94 -21.71 73.77 18.22
CA GLY A 94 -20.24 73.94 18.41
C GLY A 94 -19.42 72.66 18.23
N GLY A 95 -18.67 72.54 17.12
CA GLY A 95 -18.02 71.31 16.65
C GLY A 95 -16.83 70.75 17.46
N GLY A 96 -16.49 69.48 17.20
CA GLY A 96 -15.38 68.76 17.85
C GLY A 96 -15.16 67.31 17.37
N ALA A 97 -14.73 67.16 16.12
CA ALA A 97 -14.07 66.02 15.45
C ALA A 97 -14.05 64.57 16.06
N ARG A 98 -14.45 63.59 15.21
CA ARG A 98 -13.91 62.21 15.01
C ARG A 98 -13.96 61.22 16.21
N GLY A 99 -14.42 59.97 16.08
CA GLY A 99 -14.97 59.18 14.95
C GLY A 99 -15.58 57.86 15.48
N GLY A 100 -16.36 57.13 14.65
CA GLY A 100 -17.12 55.94 15.09
C GLY A 100 -16.29 54.64 15.21
N ALA A 101 -16.88 53.47 15.50
CA ALA A 101 -18.28 53.13 15.79
C ALA A 101 -18.35 51.77 16.55
N GLY A 102 -19.44 51.49 17.26
CA GLY A 102 -19.89 50.11 17.54
C GLY A 102 -20.93 49.67 16.48
N GLY A 103 -21.34 48.41 16.35
CA GLY A 103 -20.95 47.17 17.04
C GLY A 103 -22.00 46.05 16.78
N GLY A 104 -21.68 44.80 17.10
CA GLY A 104 -22.68 43.76 17.46
C GLY A 104 -23.49 43.00 16.39
N GLY A 105 -22.86 42.04 15.68
CA GLY A 105 -23.46 40.77 15.17
C GLY A 105 -24.69 40.82 14.24
N PRO A 106 -25.39 39.68 13.97
CA PRO A 106 -24.96 38.27 14.07
C PRO A 106 -25.31 37.38 12.82
N GLY A 107 -24.68 36.20 12.69
CA GLY A 107 -25.35 34.95 12.25
C GLY A 107 -25.46 34.53 10.75
N SER A 108 -25.00 33.28 10.49
CA SER A 108 -25.57 32.26 9.58
C SER A 108 -25.35 32.22 8.04
N SER A 109 -24.55 31.23 7.63
CA SER A 109 -24.89 30.07 6.76
C SER A 109 -25.15 30.17 5.22
N MET A 110 -24.11 29.83 4.44
CA MET A 110 -24.02 28.73 3.44
C MET A 110 -25.14 28.40 2.40
N ARG A 111 -24.77 28.42 1.10
CA ARG A 111 -24.96 27.40 0.00
C ARG A 111 -24.63 28.04 -1.38
N MET A 112 -23.74 27.50 -2.24
CA MET A 112 -23.79 26.33 -3.18
C MET A 112 -24.43 26.60 -4.56
N TYR A 113 -23.83 26.03 -5.62
CA TYR A 113 -24.09 26.26 -7.06
C TYR A 113 -24.91 25.14 -7.76
N SER A 114 -25.49 25.44 -8.92
CA SER A 114 -26.23 24.60 -9.93
C SER A 114 -25.28 23.97 -10.99
N GLU A 115 -25.42 22.72 -11.49
CA GLU A 115 -26.35 22.11 -12.50
C GLU A 115 -26.16 22.60 -13.98
N GLU A 116 -26.31 21.81 -15.09
CA GLU A 116 -26.91 20.47 -15.35
C GLU A 116 -26.52 19.77 -16.72
N ALA A 117 -26.90 18.47 -16.91
CA ALA A 117 -27.21 17.60 -18.10
C ALA A 117 -26.49 17.71 -19.51
N LEU A 118 -26.05 16.66 -20.26
CA LEU A 118 -26.64 15.41 -20.87
C LEU A 118 -27.60 15.64 -22.08
N THR A 119 -27.50 15.04 -23.30
CA THR A 119 -27.47 13.61 -23.74
C THR A 119 -27.11 13.39 -25.25
N THR A 120 -27.12 12.15 -25.77
CA THR A 120 -26.66 11.68 -27.14
C THR A 120 -27.76 11.56 -28.23
N PRO A 121 -27.50 11.29 -29.54
CA PRO A 121 -27.36 9.90 -30.08
C PRO A 121 -26.46 9.72 -31.36
N ARG A 122 -26.82 8.78 -32.29
CA ARG A 122 -25.92 7.90 -33.07
C ARG A 122 -26.03 7.98 -34.63
N ALA A 123 -24.85 7.94 -35.30
CA ALA A 123 -24.51 7.45 -36.67
C ALA A 123 -25.26 7.89 -37.96
N GLY A 124 -24.49 8.23 -39.03
CA GLY A 124 -24.97 8.10 -40.43
C GLY A 124 -24.35 9.02 -41.51
N THR A 125 -23.52 8.44 -42.40
CA THR A 125 -23.35 8.77 -43.85
C THR A 125 -23.06 10.21 -44.36
N SER A 126 -21.83 10.38 -44.87
CA SER A 126 -21.48 10.77 -46.27
C SER A 126 -21.59 12.22 -46.82
N ALA A 127 -20.48 12.62 -47.48
CA ALA A 127 -20.34 13.39 -48.74
C ALA A 127 -20.18 14.94 -48.75
N ARG A 128 -19.05 15.35 -49.36
CA ARG A 128 -18.77 16.56 -50.20
C ARG A 128 -18.93 17.97 -49.55
N GLY A 129 -18.12 18.98 -49.87
CA GLY A 129 -16.90 19.06 -50.71
C GLY A 129 -16.72 20.42 -51.40
N GLY A 130 -15.48 20.92 -51.55
CA GLY A 130 -15.11 22.22 -52.18
C GLY A 130 -15.32 23.43 -51.25
N GLY A 131 -14.45 24.43 -51.11
CA GLY A 131 -13.56 25.13 -52.07
C GLY A 131 -14.01 26.62 -52.09
N LEU A 132 -13.21 27.68 -52.22
CA LEU A 132 -11.80 27.98 -52.58
C LEU A 132 -11.43 29.36 -51.96
N GLY A 133 -10.14 29.74 -51.87
CA GLY A 133 -9.78 31.17 -51.66
C GLY A 133 -8.40 31.52 -51.07
N SER A 134 -7.46 31.95 -51.93
CA SER A 134 -6.18 32.65 -51.65
C SER A 134 -6.30 33.87 -50.69
N SER A 135 -5.26 34.42 -50.01
CA SER A 135 -3.79 34.25 -50.08
C SER A 135 -3.05 35.01 -48.93
N HIS A 136 -1.70 34.93 -48.92
CA HIS A 136 -0.70 35.82 -48.27
C HIS A 136 -0.14 35.52 -46.85
N MET A 137 1.02 34.84 -46.84
CA MET A 137 2.33 35.38 -46.40
C MET A 137 2.58 35.78 -44.91
N ARG A 138 3.23 34.91 -44.10
CA ARG A 138 4.64 35.06 -43.59
C ARG A 138 5.02 34.10 -42.44
N GLN A 139 6.29 33.63 -42.52
CA GLN A 139 7.24 33.27 -41.44
C GLN A 139 6.88 32.22 -40.35
N SER A 140 7.31 30.99 -40.63
CA SER A 140 8.31 30.22 -39.84
C SER A 140 8.18 30.05 -38.31
N THR A 141 7.97 28.80 -37.87
CA THR A 141 8.99 28.02 -37.12
C THR A 141 8.71 26.50 -37.10
N ALA A 142 9.78 25.72 -37.17
CA ALA A 142 9.96 24.33 -36.69
C ALA A 142 8.82 23.29 -36.90
N SER A 143 8.82 22.63 -38.06
CA SER A 143 8.22 21.29 -38.19
C SER A 143 9.04 20.24 -37.45
N GLY A 144 8.41 19.49 -36.55
CA GLY A 144 8.75 18.08 -36.38
C GLY A 144 7.91 17.24 -37.36
N ARG A 145 8.54 16.40 -38.19
CA ARG A 145 7.86 15.26 -38.84
C ARG A 145 8.83 14.24 -39.42
N GLN A 146 8.60 12.98 -39.09
CA GLN A 146 9.00 11.83 -39.88
C GLN A 146 8.12 11.75 -41.14
N SER A 147 8.68 11.36 -42.31
CA SER A 147 8.23 10.19 -43.11
C SER A 147 8.72 10.18 -44.57
N LEU A 148 9.46 9.13 -44.94
CA LEU A 148 9.32 8.25 -46.13
C LEU A 148 8.88 8.77 -47.53
N ALA A 149 9.66 8.46 -48.57
CA ALA A 149 9.24 7.87 -49.87
C ALA A 149 10.48 7.56 -50.77
N ILE A 150 10.78 6.30 -51.17
CA ILE A 150 10.39 5.58 -52.44
C ILE A 150 11.17 6.12 -53.68
N GLN A 151 11.87 5.36 -54.53
CA GLN A 151 11.60 4.08 -55.26
C GLN A 151 12.96 3.39 -55.63
N SER A 152 13.13 2.07 -55.75
CA SER A 152 12.70 1.20 -56.87
C SER A 152 12.98 -0.30 -56.59
N THR A 153 12.20 -1.18 -57.22
CA THR A 153 12.28 -2.66 -57.28
C THR A 153 13.29 -3.15 -58.36
N PRO A 154 13.59 -4.47 -58.61
CA PRO A 154 12.76 -5.67 -58.32
C PRO A 154 13.40 -7.05 -57.97
N ASN A 155 12.49 -8.01 -57.65
CA ASN A 155 12.57 -9.49 -57.71
C ASN A 155 13.47 -10.25 -56.70
N GLN A 156 12.89 -11.03 -55.77
CA GLN A 156 12.58 -12.49 -55.83
C GLN A 156 13.75 -13.37 -55.30
N GLN A 157 13.56 -14.46 -54.54
CA GLN A 157 12.40 -14.99 -53.80
C GLN A 157 12.94 -15.97 -52.72
N ARG A 158 12.25 -16.16 -51.57
CA ARG A 158 12.57 -17.25 -50.61
C ARG A 158 11.89 -18.55 -51.05
N ILE A 159 12.45 -19.72 -50.69
CA ILE A 159 11.69 -20.93 -50.31
C ILE A 159 12.56 -21.96 -49.53
N PHE A 160 12.01 -22.39 -48.39
CA PHE A 160 12.22 -23.60 -47.57
C PHE A 160 13.56 -24.39 -47.51
N GLY A 161 13.97 -24.66 -46.25
CA GLY A 161 14.79 -25.81 -45.87
C GLY A 161 14.61 -26.14 -44.38
N ARG A 162 13.85 -27.20 -44.05
CA ARG A 162 13.87 -27.84 -42.72
C ARG A 162 15.21 -28.57 -42.57
N GLN A 163 15.96 -28.37 -41.48
CA GLN A 163 16.72 -29.44 -40.81
C GLN A 163 16.81 -29.21 -39.30
N SER A 164 16.98 -30.31 -38.57
CA SER A 164 16.79 -30.42 -37.12
C SER A 164 18.06 -30.05 -36.34
N ILE A 165 17.89 -29.51 -35.12
CA ILE A 165 18.98 -29.39 -34.15
C ILE A 165 19.08 -30.70 -33.36
N ALA A 166 20.24 -31.35 -33.44
CA ALA A 166 20.76 -32.22 -32.39
C ALA A 166 21.90 -31.47 -31.67
N PRO A 167 22.07 -31.62 -30.35
CA PRO A 167 23.02 -30.81 -29.60
C PRO A 167 24.45 -31.39 -29.72
N PHE A 168 25.39 -30.58 -30.20
CA PHE A 168 26.83 -30.86 -30.07
C PHE A 168 27.58 -29.62 -29.61
N SER A 169 28.23 -29.74 -28.45
CA SER A 169 29.16 -28.74 -27.92
C SER A 169 30.45 -28.73 -28.73
N PHE A 170 30.74 -27.65 -29.45
CA PHE A 170 32.13 -27.22 -29.69
C PHE A 170 32.22 -25.69 -29.66
N ARG A 171 33.21 -25.19 -28.93
CA ARG A 171 33.54 -23.77 -28.76
C ARG A 171 34.18 -23.27 -30.05
N ALA A 172 33.60 -22.25 -30.68
CA ALA A 172 34.20 -21.63 -31.85
C ALA A 172 35.43 -20.79 -31.44
N GLU A 173 36.60 -21.11 -31.99
CA GLU A 173 37.74 -20.21 -32.00
C GLU A 173 37.50 -19.08 -33.01
N ALA A 174 37.87 -17.85 -32.66
CA ALA A 174 37.79 -16.73 -33.58
C ALA A 174 38.84 -16.88 -34.69
N PRO A 175 38.55 -16.48 -35.94
CA PRO A 175 39.55 -16.51 -37.01
C PRO A 175 40.73 -15.60 -36.65
N ALA A 176 41.96 -16.12 -36.79
CA ALA A 176 43.19 -15.42 -36.43
C ALA A 176 43.26 -14.02 -37.07
N MET A 177 43.18 -12.99 -36.22
CA MET A 177 43.15 -11.60 -36.68
C MET A 177 44.56 -11.15 -37.03
N LYS A 178 44.80 -10.95 -38.33
CA LYS A 178 46.09 -10.46 -38.84
C LYS A 178 46.38 -9.04 -38.31
N ASP A 179 47.61 -8.79 -37.87
CA ASP A 179 48.02 -7.49 -37.33
C ASP A 179 47.71 -6.35 -38.32
N PRO A 180 46.84 -5.38 -37.95
CA PRO A 180 46.46 -4.27 -38.83
C PRO A 180 47.52 -3.17 -38.88
N ARG A 181 48.54 -3.21 -38.01
CA ARG A 181 49.59 -2.19 -37.94
C ARG A 181 50.51 -2.28 -39.16
N PRO A 182 50.90 -1.16 -39.79
CA PRO A 182 51.74 -1.17 -40.97
C PRO A 182 53.22 -1.38 -40.60
N LEU A 183 53.56 -2.50 -39.95
CA LEU A 183 54.91 -2.82 -39.45
C LEU A 183 55.99 -2.84 -40.54
N ARG A 184 55.61 -2.99 -41.82
CA ARG A 184 56.51 -2.88 -42.98
C ARG A 184 56.84 -1.44 -43.39
N ASN A 185 56.08 -0.44 -42.97
CA ASN A 185 56.31 0.95 -43.31
C ASN A 185 57.49 1.51 -42.50
N ALA A 186 58.50 2.05 -43.17
CA ALA A 186 59.70 2.60 -42.53
C ALA A 186 59.39 3.82 -41.64
N ALA A 187 58.46 4.68 -42.03
CA ALA A 187 58.10 5.86 -41.24
C ALA A 187 57.37 5.48 -39.94
N PHE A 188 56.49 4.48 -40.00
CA PHE A 188 55.77 3.99 -38.83
C PHE A 188 56.71 3.28 -37.83
N ARG A 189 57.68 2.50 -38.34
CA ARG A 189 58.74 1.91 -37.48
C ARG A 189 59.58 2.97 -36.79
N ALA A 190 60.04 4.00 -37.51
CA ALA A 190 60.82 5.09 -36.90
C ALA A 190 60.06 5.83 -35.79
N GLN A 191 58.74 5.97 -35.90
CA GLN A 191 57.89 6.54 -34.84
C GLN A 191 57.82 5.62 -33.60
N MET A 192 57.63 4.31 -33.79
CA MET A 192 57.66 3.35 -32.67
C MET A 192 59.04 3.29 -32.01
N GLU A 193 60.13 3.26 -32.79
CA GLU A 193 61.51 3.27 -32.29
C GLU A 193 61.80 4.52 -31.44
N ALA A 194 61.36 5.70 -31.88
CA ALA A 194 61.49 6.94 -31.11
C ALA A 194 60.67 6.92 -29.81
N TYR A 195 59.42 6.43 -29.86
CA TYR A 195 58.55 6.35 -28.68
C TYR A 195 59.06 5.35 -27.63
N ILE A 196 59.49 4.16 -28.06
CA ILE A 196 60.11 3.16 -27.17
C ILE A 196 61.39 3.72 -26.55
N LYS A 197 62.24 4.41 -27.34
CA LYS A 197 63.45 5.07 -26.83
C LYS A 197 63.13 6.05 -25.71
N GLU A 198 62.19 6.95 -25.94
CA GLU A 198 61.79 7.99 -24.99
C GLU A 198 61.24 7.38 -23.69
N TYR A 199 60.34 6.40 -23.79
CA TYR A 199 59.78 5.71 -22.61
C TYR A 199 60.84 4.95 -21.81
N VAL A 200 61.71 4.20 -22.48
CA VAL A 200 62.74 3.37 -21.84
C VAL A 200 63.82 4.24 -21.19
N GLU A 201 64.20 5.36 -21.80
CA GLU A 201 65.09 6.36 -21.19
C GLU A 201 64.43 7.08 -20.00
N GLY A 202 63.15 7.47 -20.12
CA GLY A 202 62.39 8.12 -19.06
C GLY A 202 62.16 7.24 -17.82
N THR A 203 62.01 5.93 -18.01
CA THR A 203 61.89 4.93 -16.92
C THR A 203 63.25 4.46 -16.37
N GLY A 204 64.35 5.15 -16.71
CA GLY A 204 65.65 4.94 -16.07
C GLY A 204 66.43 3.71 -16.53
N PHE A 205 66.12 3.16 -17.71
CA PHE A 205 66.85 2.03 -18.28
C PHE A 205 68.36 2.29 -18.44
N ARG A 206 69.18 1.29 -18.12
CA ARG A 206 70.65 1.38 -18.24
C ARG A 206 71.21 0.14 -18.90
N MET A 207 71.89 0.33 -20.02
CA MET A 207 72.63 -0.72 -20.71
C MET A 207 73.93 -0.15 -21.30
N PRO A 208 75.08 -0.86 -21.23
CA PRO A 208 76.30 -0.42 -21.88
C PRO A 208 76.11 -0.29 -23.40
N GLY A 209 76.49 0.85 -23.98
CA GLY A 209 76.35 1.09 -25.43
C GLY A 209 74.92 1.43 -25.90
N TRP A 210 74.03 1.85 -24.99
CA TRP A 210 72.72 2.37 -25.37
C TRP A 210 72.84 3.65 -26.23
N SER A 211 72.20 3.64 -27.39
CA SER A 211 72.22 4.72 -28.39
C SER A 211 71.05 4.54 -29.37
N TYR A 212 70.69 5.58 -30.12
CA TYR A 212 69.64 5.50 -31.16
C TYR A 212 69.91 4.38 -32.18
N LYS A 213 71.18 4.15 -32.54
CA LYS A 213 71.59 3.05 -33.44
C LYS A 213 71.24 1.66 -32.86
N THR A 214 71.34 1.52 -31.54
CA THR A 214 71.07 0.28 -30.79
C THR A 214 69.58 -0.08 -30.73
N ILE A 215 68.69 0.83 -31.13
CA ILE A 215 67.23 0.61 -31.20
C ILE A 215 66.78 0.35 -32.63
N HIS A 216 67.43 1.00 -33.61
CA HIS A 216 67.16 0.75 -35.03
C HIS A 216 67.57 -0.66 -35.47
N GLU A 217 68.73 -1.14 -34.98
CA GLU A 217 69.25 -2.49 -35.21
C GLU A 217 69.70 -3.10 -33.86
N PRO A 218 68.77 -3.60 -33.03
CA PRO A 218 69.11 -4.07 -31.69
C PRO A 218 69.81 -5.42 -31.73
N THR A 219 70.80 -5.58 -30.85
CA THR A 219 71.35 -6.92 -30.56
C THR A 219 70.33 -7.76 -29.81
N GLN A 220 70.48 -9.09 -29.84
CA GLN A 220 69.62 -9.99 -29.05
C GLN A 220 69.64 -9.64 -27.55
N SER A 221 70.80 -9.28 -27.00
CA SER A 221 70.94 -8.79 -25.63
C SER A 221 70.14 -7.49 -25.39
N ALA A 222 70.18 -6.56 -26.35
CA ALA A 222 69.40 -5.33 -26.25
C ALA A 222 67.89 -5.59 -26.21
N PHE A 223 67.38 -6.46 -27.08
CA PHE A 223 65.98 -6.87 -27.06
C PHE A 223 65.56 -7.52 -25.73
N VAL A 224 66.34 -8.48 -25.23
CA VAL A 224 66.09 -9.17 -23.95
C VAL A 224 66.00 -8.16 -22.80
N ASN A 225 66.96 -7.24 -22.71
CA ASN A 225 67.00 -6.24 -21.63
C ASN A 225 65.85 -5.22 -21.74
N MET A 226 65.52 -4.75 -22.96
CA MET A 226 64.36 -3.87 -23.17
C MET A 226 63.05 -4.56 -22.77
N PHE A 227 62.83 -5.80 -23.19
CA PHE A 227 61.62 -6.55 -22.84
C PHE A 227 61.48 -6.71 -21.32
N LYS A 228 62.55 -7.14 -20.63
CA LYS A 228 62.54 -7.31 -19.17
C LYS A 228 62.24 -5.99 -18.45
N HIS A 229 62.88 -4.89 -18.86
CA HIS A 229 62.65 -3.56 -18.29
C HIS A 229 61.22 -3.08 -18.51
N ILE A 230 60.68 -3.22 -19.72
CA ILE A 230 59.29 -2.84 -20.03
C ILE A 230 58.31 -3.72 -19.24
N TYR A 231 58.55 -5.03 -19.15
CA TYR A 231 57.66 -5.94 -18.42
C TYR A 231 57.56 -5.60 -16.92
N LEU A 232 58.71 -5.37 -16.27
CA LEU A 232 58.77 -5.04 -14.84
C LEU A 232 58.14 -3.68 -14.50
N ASN A 233 58.20 -2.71 -15.43
CA ASN A 233 57.61 -1.39 -15.22
C ASN A 233 56.12 -1.29 -15.63
N CYS A 234 55.68 -2.07 -16.63
CA CYS A 234 54.32 -1.97 -17.18
C CYS A 234 53.33 -3.03 -16.66
N PHE A 235 53.79 -4.20 -16.21
CA PHE A 235 52.91 -5.36 -15.94
C PHE A 235 53.07 -5.93 -14.54
N ASP A 236 54.28 -6.34 -14.15
CA ASP A 236 54.52 -6.96 -12.83
C ASP A 236 55.92 -6.61 -12.29
N PRO A 237 56.02 -5.73 -11.28
CA PRO A 237 57.29 -5.38 -10.62
C PRO A 237 57.99 -6.55 -9.91
N ASN A 238 57.25 -7.62 -9.57
CA ASN A 238 57.75 -8.76 -8.79
C ASN A 238 58.14 -9.97 -9.66
N HIS A 239 57.99 -9.91 -10.99
CA HIS A 239 58.24 -11.05 -11.86
C HIS A 239 59.73 -11.46 -11.93
N VAL A 240 60.05 -12.71 -11.61
CA VAL A 240 61.42 -13.24 -11.64
C VAL A 240 61.67 -14.05 -12.91
N PHE A 241 62.26 -13.41 -13.92
CA PHE A 241 62.60 -14.04 -15.19
C PHE A 241 63.49 -15.27 -15.03
N GLY A 242 63.04 -16.41 -15.60
CA GLY A 242 63.78 -17.67 -15.61
C GLY A 242 63.72 -18.50 -14.32
N ALA A 243 62.85 -18.17 -13.36
CA ALA A 243 62.73 -18.87 -12.07
C ALA A 243 62.49 -20.40 -12.19
N GLU A 244 61.85 -20.84 -13.28
CA GLU A 244 61.55 -22.27 -13.54
C GLU A 244 62.53 -22.93 -14.54
N GLY A 245 63.65 -22.29 -14.88
CA GLY A 245 64.60 -22.79 -15.87
C GLY A 245 64.10 -22.76 -17.33
N LYS A 246 62.92 -22.16 -17.57
CA LYS A 246 62.35 -21.92 -18.90
C LYS A 246 63.29 -21.06 -19.76
N LYS A 247 63.27 -21.28 -21.08
CA LYS A 247 64.02 -20.43 -22.02
C LYS A 247 63.29 -19.09 -22.17
N PHE A 248 64.07 -18.01 -22.28
CA PHE A 248 63.51 -16.66 -22.35
C PHE A 248 62.46 -16.48 -23.45
N GLU A 249 62.64 -17.12 -24.62
CA GLU A 249 61.68 -17.04 -25.72
C GLU A 249 60.35 -17.77 -25.44
N GLU A 250 60.39 -18.83 -24.64
CA GLU A 250 59.18 -19.57 -24.21
C GLU A 250 58.44 -18.78 -23.13
N GLU A 251 59.19 -18.16 -22.22
CA GLU A 251 58.66 -17.25 -21.19
C GLU A 251 58.01 -16.01 -21.83
N VAL A 252 58.64 -15.35 -22.81
CA VAL A 252 58.05 -14.22 -23.55
C VAL A 252 56.71 -14.60 -24.19
N ILE A 253 56.60 -15.75 -24.85
CA ILE A 253 55.35 -16.21 -25.48
C ILE A 253 54.27 -16.47 -24.42
N MET A 254 54.65 -17.09 -23.28
CA MET A 254 53.75 -17.34 -22.16
C MET A 254 53.19 -16.04 -21.58
N LEU A 255 54.07 -15.10 -21.21
CA LEU A 255 53.68 -13.80 -20.64
C LEU A 255 52.83 -12.98 -21.61
N MET A 256 53.15 -12.97 -22.91
CA MET A 256 52.33 -12.26 -23.91
C MET A 256 50.95 -12.93 -24.11
N LYS A 257 50.84 -14.25 -23.94
CA LYS A 257 49.56 -14.97 -23.97
C LYS A 257 48.70 -14.69 -22.73
N GLU A 258 49.31 -14.64 -21.55
CA GLU A 258 48.65 -14.29 -20.28
C GLU A 258 48.13 -12.84 -20.29
N ASN A 259 48.95 -11.91 -20.78
CA ASN A 259 48.58 -10.51 -20.98
C ASN A 259 47.66 -10.29 -22.21
N LYS A 260 47.19 -11.36 -22.85
CA LYS A 260 46.24 -11.35 -23.98
C LYS A 260 46.67 -10.48 -25.15
N TYR A 261 47.96 -10.49 -25.48
CA TYR A 261 48.47 -9.82 -26.68
C TYR A 261 47.74 -10.33 -27.93
N PRO A 262 47.11 -9.47 -28.77
CA PRO A 262 46.26 -9.93 -29.86
C PRO A 262 46.98 -10.72 -30.98
N PHE A 263 48.30 -10.63 -31.06
CA PHE A 263 49.11 -11.17 -32.18
C PHE A 263 50.18 -12.16 -31.69
N VAL A 264 49.88 -12.94 -30.64
CA VAL A 264 50.79 -13.99 -30.10
C VAL A 264 51.15 -15.04 -31.15
N ASP A 265 50.25 -15.38 -32.07
CA ASP A 265 50.52 -16.40 -33.10
C ASP A 265 51.63 -15.97 -34.09
N ASP A 266 51.89 -14.67 -34.22
CA ASP A 266 53.03 -14.12 -34.96
C ASP A 266 54.35 -14.13 -34.16
N LEU A 267 54.32 -14.46 -32.86
CA LEU A 267 55.50 -14.62 -32.00
C LEU A 267 55.91 -16.10 -31.92
N SER A 268 56.77 -16.52 -32.84
CA SER A 268 57.38 -17.86 -32.76
C SER A 268 58.74 -17.82 -32.06
N LYS A 269 59.10 -18.94 -31.42
CA LYS A 269 60.41 -19.12 -30.75
C LYS A 269 61.58 -18.73 -31.65
N THR A 270 61.55 -19.13 -32.93
CA THR A 270 62.57 -18.77 -33.93
C THR A 270 62.63 -17.26 -34.22
N ARG A 271 61.49 -16.56 -34.19
CA ARG A 271 61.46 -15.10 -34.36
C ARG A 271 62.09 -14.39 -33.15
N LEU A 272 61.81 -14.89 -31.94
CA LEU A 272 62.31 -14.32 -30.68
C LEU A 272 63.79 -14.63 -30.40
N THR A 273 64.32 -15.80 -30.79
CA THR A 273 65.76 -16.12 -30.63
C THR A 273 66.66 -15.21 -31.50
N SER A 274 66.11 -14.66 -32.59
CA SER A 274 66.78 -13.73 -33.51
C SER A 274 65.95 -12.44 -33.68
N ALA A 275 65.53 -11.85 -32.56
CA ALA A 275 64.61 -10.70 -32.53
C ALA A 275 65.18 -9.45 -33.22
N GLY A 276 66.51 -9.26 -33.15
CA GLY A 276 67.21 -8.15 -33.80
C GLY A 276 67.39 -8.27 -35.32
N SER A 277 66.95 -9.37 -35.95
CA SER A 277 67.11 -9.54 -37.40
C SER A 277 66.11 -8.69 -38.19
N GLN A 278 66.52 -8.19 -39.37
CA GLN A 278 65.75 -7.23 -40.17
C GLN A 278 64.31 -7.67 -40.51
N GLN A 279 64.03 -8.98 -40.56
CA GLN A 279 62.69 -9.54 -40.82
C GLN A 279 61.85 -9.73 -39.55
N ASN A 280 62.46 -9.98 -38.40
CA ASN A 280 61.77 -10.27 -37.14
C ASN A 280 61.61 -9.02 -36.26
N TRP A 281 62.54 -8.07 -36.37
CA TRP A 281 62.55 -6.85 -35.57
C TRP A 281 61.25 -6.05 -35.66
N PRO A 282 60.60 -5.85 -36.84
CA PRO A 282 59.32 -5.13 -36.90
C PRO A 282 58.20 -5.74 -36.05
N ILE A 283 58.20 -7.07 -35.87
CA ILE A 283 57.20 -7.80 -35.08
C ILE A 283 57.51 -7.67 -33.58
N CYS A 284 58.78 -7.79 -33.21
CA CYS A 284 59.24 -7.62 -31.82
C CYS A 284 59.08 -6.16 -31.36
N LEU A 285 59.40 -5.20 -32.22
CA LEU A 285 59.18 -3.76 -32.04
C LEU A 285 57.69 -3.45 -31.83
N GLY A 286 56.81 -4.03 -32.66
CA GLY A 286 55.36 -3.90 -32.48
C GLY A 286 54.85 -4.48 -31.15
N MET A 287 55.41 -5.59 -30.69
CA MET A 287 55.10 -6.15 -29.37
C MET A 287 55.53 -5.19 -28.24
N LEU A 288 56.76 -4.66 -28.28
CA LEU A 288 57.26 -3.71 -27.28
C LEU A 288 56.47 -2.37 -27.27
N ASP A 289 56.12 -1.84 -28.43
CA ASP A 289 55.28 -0.63 -28.56
C ASP A 289 53.89 -0.86 -27.93
N TRP A 290 53.28 -2.02 -28.18
CA TRP A 290 52.00 -2.38 -27.58
C TRP A 290 52.11 -2.55 -26.05
N MET A 291 53.17 -3.21 -25.56
CA MET A 291 53.43 -3.38 -24.13
C MET A 291 53.52 -2.05 -23.40
N ILE A 292 54.26 -1.08 -23.98
CA ILE A 292 54.39 0.26 -23.40
C ILE A 292 53.04 0.98 -23.43
N ARG A 293 52.35 1.02 -24.59
CA ARG A 293 51.04 1.72 -24.71
C ARG A 293 49.99 1.16 -23.77
N LEU A 294 49.95 -0.17 -23.60
CA LEU A 294 49.03 -0.80 -22.66
C LEU A 294 49.40 -0.45 -21.22
N GLY A 295 50.68 -0.52 -20.85
CA GLY A 295 51.15 -0.15 -19.52
C GLY A 295 50.89 1.32 -19.16
N THR A 296 51.17 2.25 -20.07
CA THR A 296 50.88 3.68 -19.85
C THR A 296 49.39 3.94 -19.73
N TYR A 297 48.56 3.32 -20.57
CA TYR A 297 47.12 3.51 -20.54
C TYR A 297 46.46 2.85 -19.30
N ALA A 298 46.97 1.69 -18.86
CA ALA A 298 46.57 1.08 -17.60
C ALA A 298 46.95 1.94 -16.39
N ALA A 299 48.13 2.58 -16.40
CA ALA A 299 48.53 3.53 -15.36
C ALA A 299 47.67 4.81 -15.35
N GLU A 300 47.21 5.28 -16.52
CA GLU A 300 46.27 6.41 -16.63
C GLU A 300 44.85 6.08 -16.14
N ILE A 301 44.36 4.85 -16.38
CA ILE A 301 43.07 4.37 -15.85
C ILE A 301 43.16 4.09 -14.35
N GLY A 302 44.35 3.70 -13.86
CA GLY A 302 44.54 3.12 -12.53
C GLY A 302 44.10 1.66 -12.47
N CYS A 303 44.07 1.09 -11.26
CA CYS A 303 43.39 -0.19 -11.05
C CYS A 303 41.90 0.02 -11.37
N GLY A 304 41.32 -0.85 -12.22
CA GLY A 304 39.92 -0.75 -12.62
C GLY A 304 38.96 -0.74 -11.42
N PRO A 305 37.73 -0.22 -11.58
CA PRO A 305 36.85 0.19 -10.48
C PRO A 305 36.62 -0.94 -9.47
N LEU A 306 37.36 -0.86 -8.37
CA LEU A 306 37.16 -1.60 -7.13
C LEU A 306 36.13 -0.89 -6.25
N GLU A 307 35.96 0.43 -6.41
CA GLU A 307 34.75 1.13 -6.04
C GLU A 307 33.59 0.61 -6.90
N ARG A 308 32.72 -0.15 -6.24
CA ARG A 308 31.32 -0.27 -6.66
C ARG A 308 30.59 1.00 -6.24
N ASP A 309 29.53 1.35 -6.96
CA ASP A 309 28.47 2.24 -6.46
C ASP A 309 27.68 1.53 -5.34
N ASP A 310 28.38 1.16 -4.27
CA ASP A 310 27.80 0.68 -3.03
C ASP A 310 27.39 1.90 -2.18
N PRO A 311 26.28 1.85 -1.42
CA PRO A 311 25.83 2.97 -0.58
C PRO A 311 26.91 3.40 0.42
N GLU A 312 27.02 4.70 0.70
CA GLU A 312 28.13 5.33 1.46
C GLU A 312 28.44 4.70 2.84
N ASP A 313 27.50 3.97 3.44
CA ASP A 313 27.73 3.24 4.69
C ASP A 313 28.55 1.96 4.53
N ASN A 314 28.67 1.41 3.31
CA ASN A 314 29.46 0.22 3.04
C ASN A 314 30.97 0.48 3.13
N ASP A 315 31.48 1.66 2.77
CA ASP A 315 32.91 1.99 2.92
C ASP A 315 33.34 1.93 4.40
N LEU A 316 32.54 2.55 5.28
CA LEU A 316 32.77 2.52 6.73
C LEU A 316 32.74 1.09 7.28
N PHE A 317 31.78 0.28 6.83
CA PHE A 317 31.69 -1.13 7.20
C PHE A 317 32.87 -1.96 6.68
N TYR A 318 33.30 -1.78 5.43
CA TYR A 318 34.44 -2.49 4.85
C TYR A 318 35.77 -2.07 5.51
N ARG A 319 35.93 -0.80 5.88
CA ARG A 319 37.08 -0.31 6.65
C ARG A 319 37.15 -0.94 8.05
N TYR A 320 36.01 -1.04 8.74
CA TYR A 320 35.91 -1.78 10.02
C TYR A 320 36.25 -3.26 9.82
N LEU A 321 35.64 -3.90 8.82
CA LEU A 321 35.81 -5.32 8.53
C LEU A 321 37.27 -5.64 8.18
N TRP A 322 37.94 -4.81 7.39
CA TRP A 322 39.35 -4.99 7.02
C TRP A 322 40.30 -4.91 8.22
N ARG A 323 40.04 -4.00 9.17
CA ARG A 323 40.80 -3.91 10.43
C ARG A 323 40.59 -5.14 11.30
N CYS A 324 39.34 -5.56 11.51
CA CYS A 324 39.02 -6.79 12.22
C CYS A 324 39.65 -8.02 11.56
N TYR A 325 39.61 -8.10 10.22
CA TYR A 325 40.19 -9.19 9.45
C TYR A 325 41.72 -9.23 9.53
N THR A 326 42.36 -8.06 9.61
CA THR A 326 43.80 -7.94 9.83
C THR A 326 44.21 -8.44 11.23
N LYS A 327 43.43 -8.12 12.27
CA LYS A 327 43.61 -8.65 13.64
C LYS A 327 43.28 -10.15 13.74
N PHE A 328 42.26 -10.62 13.04
CA PHE A 328 41.91 -12.04 12.91
C PHE A 328 43.07 -12.87 12.34
N TRP A 329 43.75 -12.39 11.30
CA TRP A 329 44.97 -13.03 10.78
C TRP A 329 46.16 -13.00 11.74
N GLN A 330 46.12 -12.18 12.81
CA GLN A 330 47.09 -12.18 13.90
C GLN A 330 46.69 -13.10 15.06
N GLY A 331 45.51 -13.74 14.98
CA GLY A 331 45.00 -14.68 15.98
C GLY A 331 44.09 -14.07 17.06
N GLU A 332 43.58 -12.85 16.85
CA GLU A 332 42.61 -12.22 17.75
C GLU A 332 41.17 -12.55 17.33
N ASP A 333 40.34 -12.98 18.29
CA ASP A 333 38.91 -13.33 18.08
C ASP A 333 37.92 -12.23 18.56
N THR A 334 38.41 -11.13 19.14
CA THR A 334 37.56 -10.06 19.71
C THR A 334 38.08 -8.66 19.39
N PHE A 335 37.22 -7.79 18.87
CA PHE A 335 37.59 -6.47 18.32
C PHE A 335 36.84 -5.30 18.98
N PRO A 336 37.01 -5.05 20.29
CA PRO A 336 36.26 -4.00 20.99
C PRO A 336 36.64 -2.58 20.53
N GLU A 337 37.93 -2.34 20.25
CA GLU A 337 38.44 -1.02 19.83
C GLU A 337 37.85 -0.58 18.49
N GLU A 338 37.87 -1.47 17.50
CA GLU A 338 37.27 -1.25 16.19
C GLU A 338 35.75 -1.02 16.28
N TYR A 339 35.08 -1.71 17.19
CA TYR A 339 33.64 -1.59 17.40
C TYR A 339 33.27 -0.25 18.03
N ASP A 340 34.04 0.22 19.03
CA ASP A 340 33.82 1.52 19.65
C ASP A 340 34.16 2.69 18.69
N GLU A 341 35.18 2.55 17.83
CA GLU A 341 35.46 3.51 16.75
C GLU A 341 34.28 3.58 15.75
N LEU A 342 33.81 2.41 15.27
CA LEU A 342 32.67 2.33 14.36
C LEU A 342 31.40 2.95 14.96
N ARG A 343 31.13 2.63 16.23
CA ARG A 343 29.99 3.18 16.98
C ARG A 343 30.07 4.69 17.12
N SER A 344 31.24 5.24 17.47
CA SER A 344 31.42 6.69 17.58
C SER A 344 31.12 7.43 16.27
N ILE A 345 31.45 6.83 15.13
CA ILE A 345 31.17 7.41 13.80
C ILE A 345 29.67 7.34 13.48
N TYR A 346 28.99 6.23 13.78
CA TYR A 346 27.54 6.14 13.62
C TYR A 346 26.77 7.07 14.55
N ASP A 347 27.19 7.20 15.82
CA ASP A 347 26.57 8.14 16.76
C ASP A 347 26.73 9.60 16.26
N GLN A 348 27.88 9.96 15.68
CA GLN A 348 28.08 11.27 15.04
C GLN A 348 27.20 11.49 13.80
N LYS A 349 27.12 10.49 12.89
CA LYS A 349 26.20 10.55 11.73
C LYS A 349 24.74 10.69 12.19
N LEU A 350 24.35 9.97 13.23
CA LEU A 350 22.98 9.97 13.74
C LEU A 350 22.61 11.31 14.38
N GLU A 351 23.51 11.96 15.11
CA GLU A 351 23.29 13.33 15.61
C GLU A 351 23.27 14.37 14.49
N ALA A 352 24.08 14.21 13.44
CA ALA A 352 24.03 15.08 12.26
C ALA A 352 22.68 14.97 11.54
N ASN A 353 22.20 13.75 11.28
CA ASN A 353 20.90 13.50 10.66
C ASN A 353 19.76 14.05 11.52
N ARG A 354 19.78 13.84 12.85
CA ARG A 354 18.80 14.43 13.78
C ARG A 354 18.79 15.97 13.72
N ALA A 355 19.95 16.60 13.56
CA ALA A 355 20.05 18.05 13.44
C ALA A 355 19.50 18.55 12.09
N GLU A 356 19.67 17.77 11.02
CA GLU A 356 19.07 18.04 9.70
C GLU A 356 17.54 17.86 9.72
N ASP A 357 17.03 16.74 10.27
CA ASP A 357 15.60 16.50 10.47
C ASP A 357 14.94 17.66 11.24
N LEU A 358 15.54 18.08 12.36
CA LEU A 358 15.06 19.22 13.16
C LEU A 358 15.16 20.58 12.44
N ALA A 359 16.01 20.71 11.42
CA ALA A 359 16.08 21.90 10.57
C ALA A 359 15.02 21.85 9.46
N LEU A 360 14.75 20.68 8.89
CA LEU A 360 13.68 20.43 7.93
C LEU A 360 12.30 20.63 8.56
N ASP A 361 12.05 20.10 9.77
CA ASP A 361 10.80 20.30 10.52
C ASP A 361 10.51 21.79 10.77
N LYS A 362 11.54 22.57 11.14
CA LYS A 362 11.39 24.02 11.30
C LYS A 362 11.06 24.70 9.99
N ARG A 363 11.73 24.32 8.91
CA ARG A 363 11.51 24.89 7.57
C ARG A 363 10.13 24.54 7.01
N LEU A 364 9.62 23.35 7.32
CA LEU A 364 8.23 22.97 7.03
C LEU A 364 7.26 23.84 7.83
N ALA A 365 7.47 24.02 9.14
CA ALA A 365 6.62 24.88 9.96
C ALA A 365 6.66 26.36 9.53
N GLU A 366 7.82 26.86 9.06
CA GLU A 366 7.95 28.20 8.45
C GLU A 366 7.17 28.30 7.13
N LEU A 367 7.26 27.28 6.28
CA LEU A 367 6.56 27.24 4.99
C LEU A 367 5.04 27.05 5.14
N ASP A 368 4.59 26.26 6.12
CA ASP A 368 3.18 26.11 6.48
C ASP A 368 2.61 27.42 7.04
N ALA A 369 3.40 28.19 7.78
CA ALA A 369 3.02 29.52 8.23
C ALA A 369 2.94 30.53 7.07
N GLU A 370 3.89 30.51 6.14
CA GLU A 370 3.86 31.32 4.91
C GLU A 370 2.66 30.95 4.03
N LEU A 371 2.37 29.65 3.88
CA LEU A 371 1.17 29.17 3.19
C LEU A 371 -0.11 29.64 3.88
N ALA A 372 -0.21 29.54 5.21
CA ALA A 372 -1.38 30.03 5.94
C ALA A 372 -1.57 31.57 5.82
N GLU A 373 -0.49 32.34 5.68
CA GLU A 373 -0.55 33.78 5.39
C GLU A 373 -0.98 34.07 3.94
N LEU A 374 -0.53 33.25 2.97
CA LEU A 374 -0.89 33.34 1.54
C LEU A 374 -2.31 32.83 1.23
N GLU A 375 -2.78 31.80 1.94
CA GLU A 375 -4.16 31.28 1.89
C GLU A 375 -5.13 32.14 2.70
N GLY A 376 -4.63 33.00 3.58
CA GLY A 376 -5.39 34.09 4.17
C GLY A 376 -6.04 34.96 3.10
N GLU A 377 -7.28 35.41 3.36
CA GLU A 377 -8.03 36.14 2.33
C GLU A 377 -7.31 37.44 1.94
N SER A 378 -6.75 37.43 0.72
CA SER A 378 -6.12 38.60 0.11
C SER A 378 -7.03 39.82 0.29
N PRO A 379 -6.49 41.00 0.69
CA PRO A 379 -7.29 42.22 0.84
C PRO A 379 -8.15 42.53 -0.40
N VAL A 380 -7.67 42.18 -1.59
CA VAL A 380 -8.42 42.34 -2.85
C VAL A 380 -9.65 41.41 -2.93
N GLN A 381 -9.54 40.16 -2.46
CA GLN A 381 -10.69 39.24 -2.42
C GLN A 381 -11.71 39.61 -1.34
N TYR A 382 -11.26 40.09 -0.18
CA TYR A 382 -12.14 40.63 0.86
C TYR A 382 -12.95 41.83 0.35
N GLU A 383 -12.30 42.80 -0.31
CA GLU A 383 -12.98 43.96 -0.91
C GLU A 383 -13.87 43.58 -2.10
N LEU A 384 -13.49 42.59 -2.93
CA LEU A 384 -14.36 42.06 -3.99
C LEU A 384 -15.64 41.44 -3.41
N ARG A 385 -15.53 40.62 -2.36
CA ARG A 385 -16.70 40.02 -1.70
C ARG A 385 -17.59 41.08 -1.05
N GLN A 386 -17.02 42.12 -0.43
CA GLN A 386 -17.80 43.28 0.03
C GLN A 386 -18.52 43.98 -1.14
N ALA A 387 -17.84 44.19 -2.27
CA ALA A 387 -18.44 44.81 -3.45
C ALA A 387 -19.61 43.99 -4.02
N GLU A 388 -19.51 42.65 -4.06
CA GLU A 388 -20.60 41.76 -4.45
C GLU A 388 -21.78 41.81 -3.48
N VAL A 389 -21.53 41.78 -2.16
CA VAL A 389 -22.57 41.92 -1.14
C VAL A 389 -23.29 43.25 -1.29
N LEU A 390 -22.55 44.35 -1.42
CA LEU A 390 -23.09 45.70 -1.63
C LEU A 390 -23.87 45.83 -2.94
N GLN A 391 -23.42 45.22 -4.03
CA GLN A 391 -24.19 45.15 -5.28
C GLN A 391 -25.49 44.37 -5.09
N SER A 392 -25.45 43.24 -4.38
CA SER A 392 -26.65 42.45 -4.07
C SER A 392 -27.66 43.26 -3.24
N ASP A 393 -27.19 44.05 -2.28
CA ASP A 393 -28.03 44.89 -1.44
C ASP A 393 -28.55 46.11 -2.19
N MET A 394 -27.76 46.74 -3.05
CA MET A 394 -28.24 47.77 -3.98
C MET A 394 -29.36 47.24 -4.90
N ALA A 395 -29.24 46.01 -5.40
CA ALA A 395 -30.28 45.36 -6.18
C ALA A 395 -31.55 45.10 -5.35
N LYS A 396 -31.42 44.58 -4.12
CA LYS A 396 -32.54 44.38 -3.18
C LYS A 396 -33.24 45.70 -2.83
N PHE A 397 -32.49 46.76 -2.51
CA PHE A 397 -33.04 48.08 -2.20
C PHE A 397 -33.72 48.73 -3.41
N SER A 398 -33.14 48.59 -4.61
CA SER A 398 -33.79 49.04 -5.85
C SER A 398 -35.14 48.34 -6.04
N LYS A 399 -35.14 46.99 -5.99
CA LYS A 399 -36.35 46.17 -6.11
C LYS A 399 -37.41 46.53 -5.07
N TYR A 400 -37.02 46.66 -3.80
CA TYR A 400 -37.93 47.08 -2.71
C TYR A 400 -38.49 48.49 -2.92
N ASN A 401 -37.68 49.42 -3.43
CA ASN A 401 -38.15 50.77 -3.75
C ASN A 401 -39.16 50.75 -4.91
N GLU A 402 -38.90 49.97 -5.96
CA GLU A 402 -39.77 49.87 -7.14
C GLU A 402 -41.07 49.10 -6.89
N GLU A 403 -41.01 47.96 -6.21
CA GLU A 403 -42.16 47.06 -5.99
C GLU A 403 -42.99 47.43 -4.75
N VAL A 404 -42.36 47.98 -3.70
CA VAL A 404 -43.04 48.24 -2.42
C VAL A 404 -43.21 49.73 -2.16
N LEU A 405 -42.14 50.54 -2.21
CA LEU A 405 -42.24 51.95 -1.84
C LEU A 405 -43.01 52.78 -2.87
N LYS A 406 -42.66 52.72 -4.17
CA LYS A 406 -43.38 53.47 -5.22
C LYS A 406 -44.89 53.14 -5.25
N PRO A 407 -45.33 51.87 -5.22
CA PRO A 407 -46.76 51.55 -5.29
C PRO A 407 -47.49 51.85 -3.98
N ARG A 408 -46.83 51.71 -2.82
CA ARG A 408 -47.40 52.13 -1.53
C ARG A 408 -47.57 53.65 -1.47
N LEU A 409 -46.58 54.42 -1.94
CA LEU A 409 -46.68 55.88 -2.04
C LEU A 409 -47.79 56.30 -3.01
N ALA A 410 -47.89 55.65 -4.18
CA ALA A 410 -48.97 55.91 -5.14
C ALA A 410 -50.37 55.56 -4.57
N LYS A 411 -50.51 54.45 -3.83
CA LYS A 411 -51.74 54.09 -3.11
C LYS A 411 -52.08 55.13 -2.04
N THR A 412 -51.12 55.52 -1.20
CA THR A 412 -51.34 56.53 -0.15
C THR A 412 -51.70 57.88 -0.75
N ASN A 413 -51.05 58.32 -1.83
CA ASN A 413 -51.39 59.56 -2.51
C ASN A 413 -52.80 59.53 -3.12
N LYS A 414 -53.21 58.41 -3.75
CA LYS A 414 -54.60 58.22 -4.20
C LYS A 414 -55.60 58.25 -3.03
N GLN A 415 -55.25 57.65 -1.89
CA GLN A 415 -56.09 57.67 -0.69
C GLN A 415 -56.22 59.08 -0.12
N VAL A 416 -55.12 59.85 -0.05
CA VAL A 416 -55.12 61.26 0.39
C VAL A 416 -55.96 62.11 -0.56
N GLU A 417 -55.87 61.91 -1.87
CA GLU A 417 -56.66 62.68 -2.83
C GLU A 417 -58.15 62.32 -2.75
N LYS A 418 -58.50 61.05 -2.57
CA LYS A 418 -59.88 60.61 -2.30
C LYS A 418 -60.42 61.20 -0.99
N LEU A 419 -59.62 61.21 0.08
CA LEU A 419 -59.99 61.82 1.36
C LEU A 419 -60.14 63.34 1.27
N ARG A 420 -59.37 64.02 0.40
CA ARG A 420 -59.55 65.45 0.11
C ARG A 420 -60.85 65.73 -0.63
N GLN A 421 -61.18 64.91 -1.62
CA GLN A 421 -62.45 64.99 -2.35
C GLN A 421 -63.64 64.74 -1.40
N GLU A 422 -63.57 63.68 -0.59
CA GLU A 422 -64.56 63.41 0.47
C GLU A 422 -64.64 64.56 1.49
N GLN A 423 -63.52 65.19 1.86
CA GLN A 423 -63.52 66.36 2.73
C GLN A 423 -64.19 67.58 2.09
N THR A 424 -63.98 67.82 0.79
CA THR A 424 -64.68 68.91 0.07
C THR A 424 -66.18 68.62 -0.07
N ASP A 425 -66.54 67.39 -0.41
CA ASP A 425 -67.94 66.97 -0.54
C ASP A 425 -68.66 67.04 0.81
N MET A 426 -68.04 66.55 1.89
CA MET A 426 -68.56 66.68 3.26
C MET A 426 -68.62 68.12 3.73
N ALA A 427 -67.71 69.02 3.29
CA ALA A 427 -67.80 70.44 3.60
C ALA A 427 -69.00 71.10 2.90
N VAL A 428 -69.26 70.76 1.64
CA VAL A 428 -70.45 71.20 0.90
C VAL A 428 -71.72 70.68 1.56
N GLN A 429 -71.79 69.38 1.85
CA GLN A 429 -72.91 68.78 2.58
C GLN A 429 -73.09 69.38 3.98
N ARG A 430 -72.02 69.74 4.69
CA ARG A 430 -72.13 70.41 6.00
C ARG A 430 -72.77 71.79 5.86
N VAL A 431 -72.41 72.56 4.84
CA VAL A 431 -73.03 73.87 4.56
C VAL A 431 -74.50 73.71 4.16
N GLU A 432 -74.85 72.67 3.41
CA GLU A 432 -76.23 72.37 3.05
C GLU A 432 -77.06 71.91 4.26
N LYS A 433 -76.50 71.02 5.10
CA LYS A 433 -77.11 70.60 6.37
C LYS A 433 -77.13 71.69 7.44
N GLU A 434 -76.22 72.65 7.43
CA GLU A 434 -76.31 73.86 8.27
C GLU A 434 -77.50 74.72 7.85
N LYS A 435 -77.71 74.93 6.53
CA LYS A 435 -78.91 75.63 6.02
C LYS A 435 -80.20 74.88 6.32
N GLU A 436 -80.20 73.56 6.16
CA GLU A 436 -81.36 72.71 6.49
C GLU A 436 -81.62 72.69 8.01
N ARG A 437 -80.58 72.64 8.84
CA ARG A 437 -80.68 72.79 10.29
C ARG A 437 -81.27 74.14 10.65
N ASP A 438 -80.78 75.25 10.08
CA ASP A 438 -81.27 76.58 10.41
C ASP A 438 -82.73 76.75 9.96
N HIS A 439 -83.11 76.14 8.83
CA HIS A 439 -84.49 76.04 8.39
C HIS A 439 -85.35 75.21 9.37
N LEU A 440 -84.94 74.00 9.73
CA LEU A 440 -85.65 73.14 10.67
C LEU A 440 -85.69 73.72 12.09
N GLN A 441 -84.64 74.41 12.54
CA GLN A 441 -84.63 75.14 13.80
C GLN A 441 -85.64 76.28 13.76
N SER A 442 -85.73 77.04 12.67
CA SER A 442 -86.79 78.05 12.53
C SER A 442 -88.21 77.45 12.48
N GLN A 443 -88.37 76.19 12.03
CA GLN A 443 -89.63 75.46 12.12
C GLN A 443 -89.92 74.94 13.55
N VAL A 444 -88.90 74.47 14.27
CA VAL A 444 -89.01 73.93 15.64
C VAL A 444 -89.20 75.06 16.66
N ASP A 445 -88.52 76.20 16.50
CA ASP A 445 -88.75 77.41 17.29
C ASP A 445 -90.15 78.02 17.04
N ALA A 446 -90.76 77.70 15.88
CA ALA A 446 -92.16 78.00 15.58
C ALA A 446 -93.14 76.88 16.00
N GLN A 447 -92.66 75.73 16.47
CA GLN A 447 -93.46 74.64 17.02
C GLN A 447 -93.47 74.72 18.54
N GLU A 448 -94.60 75.15 19.11
CA GLU A 448 -94.82 75.12 20.56
C GLU A 448 -94.94 73.67 21.07
N MET A 449 -93.81 73.01 21.35
CA MET A 449 -93.81 71.65 21.89
C MET A 449 -94.41 71.63 23.31
N SER A 450 -95.39 70.75 23.53
CA SER A 450 -95.95 70.49 24.86
C SER A 450 -94.92 69.79 25.76
N ALA A 451 -94.93 70.14 27.06
CA ALA A 451 -94.04 69.55 28.06
C ALA A 451 -94.20 68.02 28.19
N GLU A 452 -95.38 67.46 27.91
CA GLU A 452 -95.60 66.00 27.86
C GLU A 452 -94.84 65.34 26.71
N GLU A 453 -94.76 65.98 25.54
CA GLU A 453 -94.06 65.42 24.38
C GLU A 453 -92.54 65.45 24.56
N TYR A 454 -92.01 66.52 25.16
CA TYR A 454 -90.61 66.56 25.60
C TYR A 454 -90.29 65.45 26.61
N GLY A 455 -91.20 65.19 27.56
CA GLY A 455 -91.10 64.07 28.51
C GLY A 455 -91.07 62.71 27.81
N ARG A 456 -91.96 62.47 26.84
CA ARG A 456 -92.03 61.24 26.04
C ARG A 456 -90.73 61.00 25.27
N LEU A 457 -90.25 62.01 24.54
CA LEU A 457 -89.01 61.94 23.75
C LEU A 457 -87.77 61.76 24.64
N THR A 458 -87.75 62.37 25.83
CA THR A 458 -86.66 62.17 26.80
C THR A 458 -86.66 60.74 27.35
N GLY A 459 -87.83 60.18 27.67
CA GLY A 459 -87.97 58.79 28.09
C GLY A 459 -87.57 57.77 27.01
N GLU A 460 -87.93 58.03 25.75
CA GLU A 460 -87.52 57.21 24.60
C GLU A 460 -86.00 57.28 24.36
N ARG A 461 -85.41 58.48 24.45
CA ARG A 461 -83.94 58.67 24.41
C ARG A 461 -83.23 57.94 25.56
N GLU A 462 -83.78 57.97 26.77
CA GLU A 462 -83.24 57.19 27.90
C GLU A 462 -83.35 55.67 27.67
N HIS A 463 -84.45 55.20 27.09
CA HIS A 463 -84.64 53.78 26.76
C HIS A 463 -83.62 53.31 25.71
N ILE A 464 -83.44 54.09 24.63
CA ILE A 464 -82.45 53.81 23.58
C ILE A 464 -81.03 53.85 24.16
N ASN A 465 -80.70 54.82 25.03
CA ASN A 465 -79.39 54.85 25.71
C ASN A 465 -79.16 53.60 26.58
N LYS A 466 -80.19 53.15 27.32
CA LYS A 466 -80.10 51.91 28.12
C LYS A 466 -79.86 50.69 27.23
N GLN A 467 -80.57 50.56 26.11
CA GLN A 467 -80.34 49.50 25.11
C GLN A 467 -78.93 49.57 24.50
N LEU A 468 -78.44 50.78 24.17
CA LEU A 468 -77.10 50.99 23.63
C LEU A 468 -76.02 50.54 24.65
N THR A 469 -76.18 50.89 25.93
CA THR A 469 -75.23 50.46 26.98
C THR A 469 -75.21 48.95 27.19
N GLU A 470 -76.36 48.27 27.15
CA GLU A 470 -76.38 46.80 27.29
C GLU A 470 -75.84 46.10 26.03
N THR A 471 -76.10 46.64 24.84
CA THR A 471 -75.52 46.13 23.58
C THR A 471 -74.00 46.31 23.56
N ALA A 472 -73.48 47.45 24.01
CA ALA A 472 -72.05 47.68 24.17
C ALA A 472 -71.43 46.71 25.20
N ARG A 473 -72.09 46.50 26.35
CA ARG A 473 -71.66 45.55 27.38
C ARG A 473 -71.62 44.11 26.84
N SER A 474 -72.59 43.72 26.01
CA SER A 474 -72.62 42.42 25.34
C SER A 474 -71.43 42.28 24.36
N ALA A 475 -71.18 43.30 23.52
CA ALA A 475 -70.03 43.33 22.62
C ALA A 475 -68.69 43.24 23.37
N ASP A 476 -68.53 43.93 24.50
CA ASP A 476 -67.36 43.82 25.40
C ASP A 476 -67.17 42.41 25.97
N THR A 477 -68.26 41.69 26.26
CA THR A 477 -68.14 40.28 26.69
C THR A 477 -67.75 39.34 25.56
N ILE A 478 -68.33 39.51 24.37
CA ILE A 478 -68.05 38.68 23.19
C ILE A 478 -66.61 38.89 22.70
N THR A 479 -66.14 40.13 22.65
CA THR A 479 -64.74 40.44 22.28
C THR A 479 -63.74 39.84 23.27
N ARG A 480 -64.01 39.89 24.58
CA ARG A 480 -63.18 39.20 25.59
C ARG A 480 -63.17 37.68 25.43
N THR A 481 -64.30 37.06 25.09
CA THR A 481 -64.34 35.61 24.84
C THR A 481 -63.62 35.24 23.54
N ASN A 482 -63.74 36.03 22.47
CA ASN A 482 -63.00 35.82 21.23
C ASN A 482 -61.50 35.94 21.46
N TRP A 483 -61.03 36.97 22.18
CA TRP A 483 -59.61 37.13 22.51
C TRP A 483 -59.08 35.96 23.35
N ALA A 484 -59.87 35.43 24.29
CA ALA A 484 -59.49 34.25 25.06
C ALA A 484 -59.41 32.97 24.21
N LEU A 485 -60.31 32.82 23.22
CA LEU A 485 -60.31 31.70 22.27
C LEU A 485 -59.16 31.81 21.27
N GLU A 486 -58.88 33.00 20.73
CA GLU A 486 -57.71 33.28 19.89
C GLU A 486 -56.40 32.98 20.61
N LEU A 487 -56.30 33.36 21.89
CA LEU A 487 -55.12 33.06 22.71
C LEU A 487 -54.93 31.56 22.97
N ASP A 488 -56.03 30.79 23.11
CA ASP A 488 -55.93 29.32 23.22
C ASP A 488 -55.60 28.67 21.87
N LEU A 489 -56.17 29.18 20.76
CA LEU A 489 -55.84 28.76 19.40
C LEU A 489 -54.34 28.97 19.09
N GLN A 490 -53.80 30.16 19.37
CA GLN A 490 -52.38 30.48 19.19
C GLN A 490 -51.48 29.56 20.01
N LYS A 491 -51.83 29.27 21.27
CA LYS A 491 -51.07 28.31 22.11
C LYS A 491 -51.08 26.90 21.51
N ARG A 492 -52.22 26.44 20.99
CA ARG A 492 -52.32 25.14 20.31
C ARG A 492 -51.53 25.11 19.01
N GLN A 493 -51.60 26.17 18.21
CA GLN A 493 -50.84 26.31 16.97
C GLN A 493 -49.32 26.23 17.24
N ALA A 494 -48.80 27.03 18.17
CA ALA A 494 -47.39 27.00 18.56
C ALA A 494 -46.95 25.61 19.10
N ALA A 495 -47.83 24.91 19.82
CA ALA A 495 -47.55 23.54 20.26
C ALA A 495 -47.48 22.53 19.09
N VAL A 496 -48.29 22.71 18.04
CA VAL A 496 -48.25 21.90 16.82
C VAL A 496 -47.00 22.21 15.98
N GLU A 497 -46.63 23.49 15.83
CA GLU A 497 -45.38 23.92 15.18
C GLU A 497 -44.15 23.26 15.82
N VAL A 498 -44.07 23.26 17.16
CA VAL A 498 -43.00 22.58 17.93
C VAL A 498 -42.99 21.06 17.77
N LEU A 499 -44.12 20.43 17.41
CA LEU A 499 -44.18 19.00 17.10
C LEU A 499 -43.77 18.73 15.64
N ILE A 500 -44.10 19.63 14.71
CA ILE A 500 -43.74 19.51 13.29
C ILE A 500 -42.25 19.74 13.06
N THR A 501 -41.61 20.70 13.75
CA THR A 501 -40.14 20.85 13.71
C THR A 501 -39.43 19.58 14.18
N LYS A 502 -39.81 19.05 15.35
CA LYS A 502 -39.30 17.77 15.87
C LYS A 502 -39.54 16.59 14.93
N PHE A 503 -40.69 16.58 14.22
CA PHE A 503 -40.97 15.55 13.23
C PHE A 503 -40.03 15.68 12.02
N ASN A 504 -39.82 16.89 11.49
CA ASN A 504 -38.91 17.13 10.38
C ASN A 504 -37.47 16.75 10.74
N ASP A 505 -36.98 17.13 11.93
CA ASP A 505 -35.64 16.76 12.43
C ASP A 505 -35.44 15.23 12.47
N ILE A 506 -36.48 14.48 12.90
CA ILE A 506 -36.47 13.02 12.92
C ILE A 506 -36.60 12.45 11.51
N GLY A 507 -37.41 13.06 10.65
CA GLY A 507 -37.64 12.67 9.26
C GLY A 507 -36.38 12.78 8.40
N GLU A 508 -35.66 13.89 8.51
CA GLU A 508 -34.34 14.10 7.88
C GLU A 508 -33.33 13.04 8.37
N ARG A 509 -33.22 12.84 9.69
CA ARG A 509 -32.32 11.83 10.29
C ARG A 509 -32.60 10.39 9.84
N VAL A 510 -33.87 10.05 9.66
CA VAL A 510 -34.31 8.69 9.27
C VAL A 510 -34.36 8.53 7.74
N LYS A 511 -34.05 9.59 6.97
CA LYS A 511 -34.19 9.65 5.49
C LYS A 511 -35.61 9.29 5.02
N PHE A 512 -36.60 9.73 5.80
CA PHE A 512 -38.02 9.60 5.47
C PHE A 512 -38.52 10.79 4.63
N LEU A 513 -37.80 11.92 4.70
CA LEU A 513 -37.93 13.06 3.79
C LEU A 513 -36.79 13.00 2.75
N PRO A 514 -37.00 13.40 1.48
CA PRO A 514 -38.25 13.96 0.93
C PRO A 514 -39.36 12.92 0.78
N LEU A 515 -40.60 13.33 1.04
CA LEU A 515 -41.79 12.52 0.83
C LEU A 515 -42.33 12.72 -0.58
N THR A 516 -42.34 11.66 -1.40
CA THR A 516 -42.98 11.68 -2.72
C THR A 516 -44.51 11.65 -2.55
N MET A 517 -45.15 12.80 -2.78
CA MET A 517 -46.61 12.89 -2.73
C MET A 517 -47.22 12.23 -3.97
N ARG A 518 -48.03 11.18 -3.77
CA ARG A 518 -48.89 10.67 -4.85
C ARG A 518 -50.04 11.64 -5.05
N GLY A 519 -49.98 12.42 -6.13
CA GLY A 519 -50.88 13.53 -6.45
C GLY A 519 -52.34 13.33 -6.04
N GLY A 520 -52.74 14.02 -4.97
CA GLY A 520 -54.04 13.92 -4.33
C GLY A 520 -55.16 14.66 -5.05
N SER A 521 -55.33 14.44 -6.37
CA SER A 521 -56.44 15.02 -7.12
C SER A 521 -57.75 14.29 -6.81
N SER A 522 -58.58 14.88 -5.96
CA SER A 522 -59.96 14.45 -5.72
C SER A 522 -60.91 14.88 -6.84
N SER A 523 -60.56 14.60 -8.10
CA SER A 523 -61.52 14.51 -9.21
C SER A 523 -60.99 13.60 -10.33
N ALA A 524 -61.81 12.65 -10.77
CA ALA A 524 -61.41 11.63 -11.75
C ALA A 524 -61.28 12.14 -13.20
N ALA A 525 -61.19 13.46 -13.41
CA ALA A 525 -61.19 14.11 -14.72
C ALA A 525 -59.89 14.88 -15.05
N ALA A 526 -59.01 15.11 -14.07
CA ALA A 526 -57.80 15.93 -14.24
C ALA A 526 -56.47 15.13 -14.20
N ALA A 527 -56.53 13.80 -14.26
CA ALA A 527 -55.37 12.91 -14.11
C ALA A 527 -54.56 12.68 -15.41
N ALA A 528 -54.74 13.53 -16.44
CA ALA A 528 -54.17 13.33 -17.77
C ALA A 528 -52.98 14.23 -18.11
N ASP A 529 -52.74 15.31 -17.35
CA ASP A 529 -51.79 16.36 -17.76
C ASP A 529 -51.15 17.09 -16.55
N ALA A 530 -50.29 16.36 -15.81
CA ALA A 530 -49.24 16.89 -14.92
C ALA A 530 -48.44 15.70 -14.36
N GLY A 531 -47.22 15.49 -14.86
CA GLY A 531 -46.32 14.41 -14.44
C GLY A 531 -45.36 14.76 -13.30
N GLU A 532 -45.75 15.69 -12.43
CA GLU A 532 -44.90 16.17 -11.33
C GLU A 532 -45.32 15.49 -10.02
N ASN A 533 -44.45 14.62 -9.50
CA ASN A 533 -44.54 14.18 -8.11
C ASN A 533 -44.00 15.33 -7.26
N GLU A 534 -44.86 16.03 -6.52
CA GLU A 534 -44.39 17.02 -5.55
C GLU A 534 -43.60 16.31 -4.44
N GLU A 535 -42.28 16.53 -4.43
CA GLU A 535 -41.40 16.06 -3.37
C GLU A 535 -41.48 17.03 -2.19
N LEU A 536 -42.04 16.56 -1.08
CA LEU A 536 -42.17 17.35 0.14
C LEU A 536 -40.90 17.19 0.98
N ASP A 537 -39.98 18.15 0.86
CA ASP A 537 -38.76 18.24 1.67
C ASP A 537 -39.06 18.40 3.17
N LYS A 538 -40.12 19.14 3.52
CA LYS A 538 -40.51 19.44 4.91
C LYS A 538 -42.02 19.51 5.07
N LEU A 539 -42.52 19.10 6.23
CA LEU A 539 -43.89 19.38 6.64
C LEU A 539 -43.96 20.79 7.23
N GLU A 540 -44.89 21.60 6.74
CA GLU A 540 -45.19 22.94 7.24
C GLU A 540 -46.70 23.08 7.45
N LEU A 541 -47.11 23.96 8.38
CA LEU A 541 -48.52 24.30 8.53
C LEU A 541 -48.91 25.24 7.39
N VAL A 542 -49.98 24.90 6.67
CA VAL A 542 -50.56 25.73 5.62
C VAL A 542 -51.94 26.20 6.07
N PRO A 543 -52.10 27.46 6.56
CA PRO A 543 -53.39 27.98 7.04
C PRO A 543 -54.50 28.04 5.98
N GLY A 544 -54.16 27.84 4.69
CA GLY A 544 -55.12 27.83 3.59
C GLY A 544 -55.95 26.54 3.44
N ASN A 545 -55.73 25.52 4.29
CA ASN A 545 -56.51 24.27 4.30
C ASN A 545 -57.13 24.04 5.68
N GLU A 546 -58.43 24.32 5.82
CA GLU A 546 -59.14 24.34 7.12
C GLU A 546 -59.22 22.96 7.80
N ASP A 547 -59.32 21.86 7.04
CA ASP A 547 -59.55 20.52 7.58
C ASP A 547 -58.28 19.84 8.16
N THR A 548 -57.12 20.04 7.54
CA THR A 548 -55.87 19.35 7.91
C THR A 548 -54.72 20.27 8.31
N LEU A 549 -54.78 21.57 8.02
CA LEU A 549 -53.70 22.55 8.22
C LEU A 549 -52.35 22.15 7.58
N LEU A 550 -52.35 21.20 6.65
CA LEU A 550 -51.20 20.66 5.92
C LEU A 550 -51.35 20.94 4.41
N PRO A 551 -50.30 20.75 3.58
CA PRO A 551 -50.40 20.84 2.13
C PRO A 551 -51.56 20.02 1.52
N LYS A 552 -52.08 20.47 0.36
CA LYS A 552 -53.32 19.93 -0.21
C LYS A 552 -53.20 18.44 -0.53
N GLY A 553 -54.16 17.66 -0.04
CA GLY A 553 -54.24 16.22 -0.28
C GLY A 553 -53.44 15.34 0.69
N LEU A 554 -52.66 15.91 1.61
CA LEU A 554 -51.86 15.15 2.59
C LEU A 554 -52.64 14.91 3.91
N ASP A 555 -52.85 13.64 4.26
CA ASP A 555 -53.36 13.23 5.58
C ASP A 555 -52.31 12.40 6.36
N ILE A 556 -52.08 12.79 7.61
CA ILE A 556 -51.20 12.10 8.58
C ILE A 556 -51.61 10.63 8.75
N LYS A 557 -52.92 10.33 8.76
CA LYS A 557 -53.43 8.97 9.01
C LYS A 557 -53.39 8.09 7.76
N ARG A 558 -53.75 8.63 6.60
CA ARG A 558 -53.83 7.88 5.33
C ARG A 558 -52.48 7.72 4.64
N ASP A 559 -51.61 8.73 4.67
CA ASP A 559 -50.44 8.78 3.80
C ASP A 559 -49.14 8.67 4.61
N ILE A 560 -48.93 9.54 5.60
CA ILE A 560 -47.68 9.57 6.39
C ILE A 560 -47.53 8.29 7.22
N LYS A 561 -48.56 7.88 7.96
CA LYS A 561 -48.47 6.73 8.85
C LYS A 561 -48.19 5.41 8.10
N PRO A 562 -48.86 5.06 6.99
CA PRO A 562 -48.50 3.88 6.20
C PRO A 562 -47.11 3.96 5.58
N ALA A 563 -46.64 5.14 5.16
CA ALA A 563 -45.27 5.32 4.67
C ALA A 563 -44.22 5.03 5.76
N ILE A 564 -44.43 5.51 7.00
CA ILE A 564 -43.56 5.17 8.15
C ILE A 564 -43.56 3.66 8.42
N HIS A 565 -44.72 3.00 8.37
CA HIS A 565 -44.80 1.55 8.52
C HIS A 565 -44.06 0.84 7.37
N GLY A 566 -44.19 1.30 6.12
CA GLY A 566 -43.47 0.78 4.96
C GLY A 566 -41.95 0.87 5.13
N LEU A 567 -41.43 2.04 5.51
CA LEU A 567 -39.99 2.23 5.79
C LEU A 567 -39.51 1.34 6.94
N ARG A 568 -40.32 1.18 8.01
CA ARG A 568 -40.01 0.27 9.11
C ARG A 568 -39.98 -1.20 8.67
N HIS A 569 -40.87 -1.62 7.78
CA HIS A 569 -40.85 -2.98 7.24
C HIS A 569 -39.66 -3.20 6.30
N ALA A 570 -39.33 -2.24 5.44
CA ALA A 570 -38.18 -2.32 4.53
C ALA A 570 -36.85 -2.37 5.29
N THR A 571 -36.66 -1.49 6.27
CA THR A 571 -35.47 -1.47 7.14
C THR A 571 -35.35 -2.75 7.99
N HIS A 572 -36.47 -3.27 8.53
CA HIS A 572 -36.45 -4.54 9.25
C HIS A 572 -36.14 -5.74 8.33
N ALA A 573 -36.68 -5.77 7.11
CA ALA A 573 -36.34 -6.81 6.13
C ALA A 573 -34.86 -6.76 5.72
N ALA A 574 -34.31 -5.56 5.50
CA ALA A 574 -32.88 -5.37 5.24
C ALA A 574 -32.01 -5.83 6.43
N PHE A 575 -32.38 -5.47 7.66
CA PHE A 575 -31.70 -5.92 8.88
C PHE A 575 -31.71 -7.45 9.01
N THR A 576 -32.88 -8.10 8.82
CA THR A 576 -33.00 -9.56 8.86
C THR A 576 -32.18 -10.23 7.76
N SER A 577 -32.11 -9.65 6.56
CA SER A 577 -31.25 -10.13 5.47
C SER A 577 -29.76 -10.09 5.86
N VAL A 578 -29.30 -8.97 6.45
CA VAL A 578 -27.92 -8.80 6.91
C VAL A 578 -27.59 -9.75 8.07
N GLU A 579 -28.48 -9.93 9.04
CA GLU A 579 -28.26 -10.84 10.16
C GLU A 579 -28.22 -12.31 9.68
N ASN A 580 -29.10 -12.70 8.75
CA ASN A 580 -29.05 -14.03 8.12
C ASN A 580 -27.74 -14.24 7.32
N ALA A 581 -27.27 -13.22 6.59
CA ALA A 581 -26.00 -13.30 5.88
C ALA A 581 -24.79 -13.42 6.84
N LYS A 582 -24.83 -12.71 7.97
CA LYS A 582 -23.85 -12.82 9.06
C LYS A 582 -23.85 -14.21 9.70
N VAL A 583 -25.02 -14.81 9.95
CA VAL A 583 -25.12 -16.19 10.43
C VAL A 583 -24.52 -17.16 9.41
N GLY A 584 -24.86 -17.03 8.12
CA GLY A 584 -24.29 -17.88 7.06
C GLY A 584 -22.78 -17.72 6.86
N LEU A 585 -22.22 -16.53 7.13
CA LEU A 585 -20.76 -16.32 7.17
C LEU A 585 -20.13 -16.97 8.42
N GLY A 586 -20.80 -16.92 9.57
CA GLY A 586 -20.37 -17.64 10.78
C GLY A 586 -20.33 -19.16 10.58
N GLU A 587 -21.38 -19.73 9.97
CA GLU A 587 -21.40 -21.14 9.58
C GLU A 587 -20.25 -21.49 8.62
N GLN A 588 -19.91 -20.62 7.66
CA GLN A 588 -18.77 -20.83 6.77
C GLN A 588 -17.42 -20.76 7.52
N GLU A 589 -17.27 -19.85 8.48
CA GLU A 589 -16.09 -19.76 9.35
C GLU A 589 -15.92 -21.03 10.20
N GLU A 590 -16.99 -21.51 10.85
CA GLU A 590 -16.98 -22.74 11.63
C GLU A 590 -16.61 -23.97 10.78
N ASN A 591 -17.19 -24.11 9.59
CA ASN A 591 -16.85 -25.18 8.63
C ASN A 591 -15.37 -25.12 8.19
N LEU A 592 -14.82 -23.92 7.98
CA LEU A 592 -13.40 -23.75 7.63
C LEU A 592 -12.48 -24.07 8.82
N LEU A 593 -12.87 -23.69 10.04
CA LEU A 593 -12.14 -24.03 11.26
C LEU A 593 -12.13 -25.54 11.53
N GLU A 594 -13.26 -26.22 11.34
CA GLU A 594 -13.34 -27.69 11.42
C GLU A 594 -12.41 -28.32 10.38
N ARG A 595 -12.46 -27.88 9.12
CA ARG A 595 -11.59 -28.39 8.05
C ARG A 595 -10.10 -28.09 8.26
N LEU A 596 -9.76 -26.98 8.91
CA LEU A 596 -8.39 -26.71 9.35
C LEU A 596 -7.99 -27.61 10.52
N SER A 597 -8.91 -27.99 11.40
CA SER A 597 -8.65 -28.91 12.50
C SER A 597 -8.36 -30.33 11.99
N THR A 598 -9.14 -30.83 11.02
CA THR A 598 -8.93 -32.15 10.41
C THR A 598 -7.63 -32.18 9.60
N LEU A 599 -7.36 -31.16 8.80
CA LEU A 599 -6.09 -31.07 8.07
C LEU A 599 -4.88 -31.00 9.02
N ARG A 600 -5.01 -30.35 10.19
CA ARG A 600 -3.97 -30.37 11.24
C ARG A 600 -3.80 -31.73 11.90
N THR A 601 -4.86 -32.52 12.08
CA THR A 601 -4.73 -33.90 12.57
C THR A 601 -4.10 -34.81 11.52
N ASP A 602 -4.42 -34.61 10.24
CA ASP A 602 -3.83 -35.38 9.13
C ASP A 602 -2.33 -35.08 8.99
N ILE A 603 -1.93 -33.80 9.03
CA ILE A 603 -0.51 -33.40 9.02
C ILE A 603 0.24 -34.09 10.17
N ARG A 604 -0.27 -34.04 11.40
CA ARG A 604 0.34 -34.73 12.56
C ARG A 604 0.44 -36.25 12.38
N ALA A 605 -0.56 -36.86 11.72
CA ALA A 605 -0.53 -38.29 11.44
C ALA A 605 0.54 -38.64 10.40
N GLU A 606 0.72 -37.84 9.34
CA GLU A 606 1.80 -38.04 8.37
C GLU A 606 3.18 -37.71 8.95
N GLU A 607 3.31 -36.67 9.78
CA GLU A 607 4.54 -36.37 10.54
C GLU A 607 4.96 -37.55 11.44
N ALA A 608 4.00 -38.16 12.14
CA ALA A 608 4.25 -39.35 12.96
C ALA A 608 4.66 -40.57 12.11
N ARG A 609 4.06 -40.78 10.94
CA ARG A 609 4.49 -41.83 10.00
C ARG A 609 5.88 -41.57 9.43
N LEU A 610 6.20 -40.32 9.11
CA LEU A 610 7.54 -39.94 8.64
C LEU A 610 8.59 -40.11 9.74
N SER A 611 8.26 -39.87 11.01
CA SER A 611 9.14 -40.19 12.14
C SER A 611 9.37 -41.70 12.22
N ALA A 612 8.30 -42.50 12.28
CA ALA A 612 8.42 -43.96 12.37
C ALA A 612 9.18 -44.58 11.18
N LEU A 613 9.05 -44.01 9.98
CA LEU A 613 9.80 -44.47 8.81
C LEU A 613 11.29 -44.06 8.88
N LYS A 614 11.62 -42.90 9.46
CA LYS A 614 13.02 -42.54 9.76
C LYS A 614 13.62 -43.47 10.80
N ASP A 615 12.91 -43.72 11.89
CA ASP A 615 13.35 -44.65 12.95
C ASP A 615 13.63 -46.06 12.36
N GLN A 616 12.79 -46.53 11.42
CA GLN A 616 13.02 -47.78 10.68
C GLN A 616 14.23 -47.73 9.74
N ILE A 617 14.50 -46.60 9.08
CA ILE A 617 15.69 -46.43 8.23
C ILE A 617 16.97 -46.40 9.10
N ASP A 618 16.93 -45.72 10.24
CA ASP A 618 18.05 -45.64 11.19
C ASP A 618 18.31 -47.02 11.83
N GLU A 619 17.27 -47.79 12.18
CA GLU A 619 17.40 -49.18 12.62
C GLU A 619 17.97 -50.10 11.52
N LEU A 620 17.48 -49.99 10.28
CA LEU A 620 17.99 -50.78 9.15
C LEU A 620 19.44 -50.44 8.79
N THR A 621 19.83 -49.16 8.88
CA THR A 621 21.22 -48.74 8.61
C THR A 621 22.17 -49.17 9.74
N ALA A 622 21.72 -49.11 11.00
CA ALA A 622 22.48 -49.65 12.14
C ALA A 622 22.64 -51.17 12.07
N ASN A 623 21.57 -51.90 11.74
CA ASN A 623 21.64 -53.36 11.53
C ASN A 623 22.57 -53.71 10.36
N SER A 624 22.45 -53.00 9.24
CA SER A 624 23.33 -53.16 8.07
C SER A 624 24.80 -52.86 8.39
N SER A 625 25.10 -51.81 9.17
CA SER A 625 26.49 -51.55 9.59
C SER A 625 27.04 -52.63 10.50
N VAL A 626 26.23 -53.15 11.43
CA VAL A 626 26.62 -54.29 12.29
C VAL A 626 26.86 -55.56 11.48
N GLU A 627 26.00 -55.88 10.50
CA GLU A 627 26.20 -57.00 9.58
C GLU A 627 27.48 -56.84 8.75
N MET A 628 27.75 -55.63 8.23
CA MET A 628 28.98 -55.33 7.50
C MET A 628 30.24 -55.47 8.37
N ASP A 629 30.20 -55.02 9.64
CA ASP A 629 31.31 -55.20 10.58
C ASP A 629 31.53 -56.67 10.93
N MET A 630 30.46 -57.45 11.13
CA MET A 630 30.57 -58.90 11.35
C MET A 630 31.17 -59.61 10.13
N LEU A 631 30.71 -59.30 8.92
CA LEU A 631 31.25 -59.84 7.67
C LEU A 631 32.72 -59.45 7.46
N ALA A 632 33.11 -58.22 7.80
CA ALA A 632 34.50 -57.78 7.73
C ALA A 632 35.40 -58.53 8.74
N GLN A 633 34.91 -58.77 9.96
CA GLN A 633 35.63 -59.58 10.95
C GLN A 633 35.78 -61.04 10.52
N ASP A 634 34.73 -61.66 9.97
CA ASP A 634 34.79 -63.03 9.46
C ASP A 634 35.69 -63.13 8.22
N TYR A 635 35.68 -62.12 7.33
CA TYR A 635 36.61 -62.05 6.20
C TYR A 635 38.07 -62.00 6.67
N ALA A 636 38.40 -61.09 7.61
CA ALA A 636 39.74 -61.01 8.20
C ALA A 636 40.14 -62.29 8.95
N ARG A 637 39.18 -62.99 9.58
CA ARG A 637 39.41 -64.31 10.19
C ARG A 637 39.70 -65.38 9.15
N LYS A 638 38.98 -65.38 8.02
CA LYS A 638 39.19 -66.31 6.90
C LYS A 638 40.51 -66.07 6.19
N GLU A 639 40.90 -64.82 5.99
CA GLU A 639 42.21 -64.44 5.45
C GLU A 639 43.35 -64.93 6.35
N ARG A 640 43.26 -64.76 7.68
CA ARG A 640 44.22 -65.33 8.63
C ARG A 640 44.24 -66.87 8.60
N GLN A 641 43.09 -67.53 8.44
CA GLN A 641 43.02 -68.99 8.29
C GLN A 641 43.69 -69.45 6.98
N LEU A 642 43.47 -68.75 5.87
CA LEU A 642 44.11 -69.03 4.59
C LEU A 642 45.63 -68.85 4.69
N GLY A 643 46.12 -67.71 5.20
CA GLY A 643 47.56 -67.48 5.39
C GLY A 643 48.22 -68.49 6.34
N ALA A 644 47.51 -68.97 7.36
CA ALA A 644 47.98 -70.06 8.22
C ALA A 644 48.06 -71.41 7.49
N VAL A 645 47.08 -71.73 6.64
CA VAL A 645 47.09 -72.96 5.82
C VAL A 645 48.14 -72.89 4.72
N GLU A 646 48.33 -71.73 4.07
CA GLU A 646 49.36 -71.51 3.05
C GLU A 646 50.78 -71.61 3.65
N SER A 647 51.01 -71.00 4.81
CA SER A 647 52.31 -71.09 5.50
C SER A 647 52.59 -72.50 6.04
N ALA A 648 51.60 -73.17 6.64
CA ALA A 648 51.73 -74.57 7.05
C ALA A 648 51.94 -75.51 5.85
N GLY A 649 51.22 -75.30 4.74
CA GLY A 649 51.39 -76.04 3.50
C GLY A 649 52.77 -75.82 2.87
N ARG A 650 53.30 -74.60 2.91
CA ARG A 650 54.67 -74.29 2.46
C ARG A 650 55.73 -74.96 3.32
N LEU A 651 55.55 -75.00 4.65
CA LEU A 651 56.45 -75.70 5.56
C LEU A 651 56.40 -77.22 5.35
N ALA A 652 55.21 -77.80 5.22
CA ALA A 652 55.04 -79.23 4.94
C ALA A 652 55.63 -79.63 3.58
N LEU A 653 55.49 -78.78 2.54
CA LEU A 653 56.15 -78.97 1.25
C LEU A 653 57.68 -78.93 1.40
N GLN A 654 58.21 -77.99 2.18
CA GLN A 654 59.65 -77.89 2.43
C GLN A 654 60.18 -79.12 3.18
N GLU A 655 59.48 -79.60 4.21
CA GLU A 655 59.81 -80.83 4.94
C GLU A 655 59.74 -82.06 4.03
N ALA A 656 58.68 -82.18 3.21
CA ALA A 656 58.56 -83.25 2.22
C ALA A 656 59.70 -83.22 1.19
N ASN A 657 60.17 -82.04 0.77
CA ASN A 657 61.33 -81.92 -0.11
C ASN A 657 62.63 -82.37 0.61
N MET A 658 62.88 -81.89 1.83
CA MET A 658 64.05 -82.32 2.63
C MET A 658 64.08 -83.84 2.86
N THR A 659 62.93 -84.47 3.14
CA THR A 659 62.86 -85.94 3.30
C THR A 659 63.07 -86.69 1.98
N ASN A 660 62.63 -86.14 0.85
CA ASN A 660 62.92 -86.71 -0.47
C ASN A 660 64.40 -86.58 -0.84
N GLU A 661 65.04 -85.45 -0.53
CA GLU A 661 66.49 -85.25 -0.71
C GLU A 661 67.27 -86.25 0.16
N ALA A 662 66.94 -86.36 1.45
CA ALA A 662 67.57 -87.35 2.34
C ALA A 662 67.37 -88.80 1.87
N MET A 663 66.18 -89.17 1.37
CA MET A 663 65.95 -90.50 0.80
C MET A 663 66.69 -90.72 -0.54
N GLN A 664 66.98 -89.67 -1.30
CA GLN A 664 67.85 -89.76 -2.49
C GLN A 664 69.31 -90.00 -2.08
N ASP A 665 69.80 -89.31 -1.05
CA ASP A 665 71.14 -89.50 -0.48
C ASP A 665 71.29 -90.92 0.14
N GLU A 666 70.28 -91.42 0.84
CA GLU A 666 70.26 -92.80 1.36
C GLU A 666 70.27 -93.83 0.21
N LEU A 667 69.53 -93.59 -0.89
CA LEU A 667 69.59 -94.44 -2.07
C LEU A 667 70.95 -94.38 -2.77
N GLU A 668 71.62 -93.23 -2.80
CA GLU A 668 72.95 -93.08 -3.41
C GLU A 668 74.03 -93.77 -2.55
N THR A 669 74.01 -93.59 -1.23
CA THR A 669 74.92 -94.29 -0.31
C THR A 669 74.69 -95.80 -0.28
N ALA A 670 73.43 -96.26 -0.33
CA ALA A 670 73.11 -97.68 -0.48
C ALA A 670 73.60 -98.26 -1.81
N ARG A 671 73.47 -97.51 -2.92
CA ARG A 671 74.06 -97.90 -4.22
C ARG A 671 75.58 -98.00 -4.14
N ALA A 672 76.25 -97.05 -3.49
CA ALA A 672 77.70 -97.08 -3.28
C ALA A 672 78.12 -98.31 -2.45
N ALA A 673 77.42 -98.61 -1.35
CA ALA A 673 77.68 -99.77 -0.51
C ALA A 673 77.40 -101.11 -1.22
N ILE A 674 76.39 -101.18 -2.09
CA ILE A 674 76.14 -102.34 -2.95
C ILE A 674 77.29 -102.53 -3.96
N GLU A 675 77.79 -101.45 -4.56
CA GLU A 675 78.93 -101.54 -5.48
C GLU A 675 80.23 -101.92 -4.75
N GLU A 676 80.45 -101.43 -3.52
CA GLU A 676 81.57 -101.86 -2.67
C GLU A 676 81.46 -103.34 -2.27
N ASN A 677 80.29 -103.81 -1.86
CA ASN A 677 80.07 -105.23 -1.55
C ASN A 677 80.18 -106.12 -2.79
N LYS A 678 79.78 -105.62 -3.96
CA LYS A 678 80.00 -106.29 -5.25
C LYS A 678 81.49 -106.38 -5.58
N GLN A 679 82.28 -105.34 -5.31
CA GLN A 679 83.75 -105.40 -5.43
C GLN A 679 84.36 -106.39 -4.43
N LYS A 680 83.91 -106.42 -3.18
CA LYS A 680 84.33 -107.41 -2.17
C LYS A 680 84.03 -108.84 -2.61
N MET A 681 82.79 -109.12 -3.02
CA MET A 681 82.40 -110.45 -3.55
C MET A 681 83.21 -110.84 -4.78
N LEU A 682 83.51 -109.90 -5.69
CA LEU A 682 84.40 -110.18 -6.82
C LEU A 682 85.83 -110.53 -6.36
N SER A 683 86.33 -109.88 -5.30
CA SER A 683 87.63 -110.22 -4.70
C SER A 683 87.61 -111.56 -3.96
N ASP A 684 86.52 -111.89 -3.27
CA ASP A 684 86.35 -113.16 -2.55
C ASP A 684 86.19 -114.33 -3.52
N VAL A 685 85.49 -114.11 -4.64
CA VAL A 685 85.43 -115.08 -5.75
C VAL A 685 86.82 -115.25 -6.39
N ALA A 686 87.58 -114.17 -6.59
CA ALA A 686 88.97 -114.27 -7.07
C ALA A 686 89.88 -115.05 -6.08
N ASN A 687 89.72 -114.81 -4.77
CA ASN A 687 90.43 -115.54 -3.71
C ASN A 687 90.01 -117.02 -3.66
N ALA A 688 88.72 -117.32 -3.78
CA ALA A 688 88.20 -118.70 -3.80
C ALA A 688 88.64 -119.47 -5.07
N ILE A 689 88.75 -118.79 -6.22
CA ILE A 689 89.37 -119.36 -7.42
C ILE A 689 90.86 -119.65 -7.17
N ALA A 690 91.59 -118.76 -6.49
CA ALA A 690 92.98 -119.00 -6.12
C ALA A 690 93.16 -120.11 -5.06
N GLU A 691 92.19 -120.32 -4.15
CA GLU A 691 92.18 -121.47 -3.25
C GLU A 691 91.81 -122.77 -3.97
N LEU A 692 90.91 -122.75 -4.93
CA LEU A 692 90.62 -123.89 -5.81
C LEU A 692 91.84 -124.28 -6.65
N ASP A 693 92.60 -123.31 -7.16
CA ASP A 693 93.86 -123.55 -7.88
C ASP A 693 94.92 -124.19 -6.96
N ARG A 694 95.07 -123.70 -5.73
CA ARG A 694 95.92 -124.34 -4.69
C ARG A 694 95.42 -125.74 -4.30
N LEU A 695 94.10 -125.97 -4.31
CA LEU A 695 93.53 -127.28 -4.03
C LEU A 695 93.75 -128.25 -5.20
N GLN A 696 93.66 -127.78 -6.45
CA GLN A 696 94.07 -128.54 -7.63
C GLN A 696 95.55 -128.91 -7.56
N GLN A 697 96.43 -127.97 -7.18
CA GLN A 697 97.85 -128.27 -6.98
C GLN A 697 98.05 -129.35 -5.89
N ARG A 698 97.39 -129.24 -4.73
CA ARG A 698 97.48 -130.26 -3.66
C ARG A 698 96.87 -131.60 -4.02
N THR A 699 95.83 -131.66 -4.86
CA THR A 699 95.28 -132.94 -5.34
C THR A 699 96.15 -133.53 -6.45
N HIS A 700 96.82 -132.70 -7.26
CA HIS A 700 97.81 -133.17 -8.23
C HIS A 700 99.03 -133.79 -7.52
N GLU A 701 99.62 -133.11 -6.53
CA GLU A 701 100.65 -133.68 -5.65
C GLU A 701 100.18 -134.95 -4.92
N GLY A 702 98.88 -135.02 -4.58
CA GLY A 702 98.28 -136.18 -3.93
C GLY A 702 98.16 -137.38 -4.88
N ILE A 703 97.89 -137.14 -6.17
CA ILE A 703 97.83 -138.15 -7.21
C ILE A 703 99.24 -138.66 -7.55
N GLU A 704 100.24 -137.76 -7.68
CA GLU A 704 101.64 -138.16 -7.89
C GLU A 704 102.13 -139.10 -6.77
N ARG A 705 101.85 -138.79 -5.50
CA ARG A 705 102.18 -139.68 -4.36
C ARG A 705 101.45 -141.01 -4.37
N ILE A 706 100.30 -141.12 -5.04
CA ILE A 706 99.56 -142.39 -5.19
C ILE A 706 100.11 -143.18 -6.38
N GLU A 707 100.52 -142.53 -7.48
CA GLU A 707 101.23 -143.20 -8.57
C GLU A 707 102.59 -143.75 -8.11
N GLU A 708 103.35 -142.99 -7.31
CA GLU A 708 104.60 -143.48 -6.69
C GLU A 708 104.36 -144.68 -5.75
N ALA A 709 103.23 -144.72 -5.03
CA ALA A 709 102.89 -145.82 -4.12
C ALA A 709 102.40 -147.08 -4.84
N VAL A 710 101.72 -146.94 -5.99
CA VAL A 710 101.25 -148.07 -6.82
C VAL A 710 102.41 -148.71 -7.59
N LEU A 711 103.41 -147.94 -8.02
CA LEU A 711 104.62 -148.44 -8.67
C LEU A 711 105.54 -149.29 -7.75
N ALA A 712 105.23 -149.39 -6.45
CA ALA A 712 106.04 -150.12 -5.47
C ALA A 712 105.47 -151.49 -5.04
N MET A 713 104.40 -151.99 -5.69
CA MET A 713 103.75 -153.28 -5.32
C MET A 713 103.75 -154.37 -6.41
N ASP A 714 104.37 -154.14 -7.56
CA ASP A 714 104.48 -155.12 -8.68
C ASP A 714 105.94 -155.57 -8.94
N ASP A 715 106.68 -155.90 -7.88
CA ASP A 715 108.00 -156.59 -7.92
C ASP A 715 108.05 -157.71 -6.85
#